data_AF-A0A750N3V0-F1
#
_entry.id   AF-A0A750N3V0-F1
#
_cell.length_a   1.000
_cell.length_b   1.000
_cell.length_c   1.000
_cell.angle_alpha   90.00
_cell.angle_beta   90.00
_cell.angle_gamma   90.00
#
_symmetry.space_group_name_H-M   'P 1'
#
loop_
_entity.id
_entity.type
_entity.pdbx_description
1 polymer ?
#
loop_
_entity_poly.entity_id
_entity_poly.type
_entity_poly.pdbx_seq_one_letter_code
_entity_poly.pdbx_strand_id
1 'polypeptide(L)'
;MWVTAKECVGLPDLPAMEHNIRHRLTKAASGNVEWLRRREGTKAIEFKIDCLPYSAQQVLRERYVAQLMEAETPQEPAKPVVRRQRDPDAISPLEAYRGSPQLMEERLNALTENQRQIADARIAIVREVLRIGSEPGFTCAKAIRFIVRQSESGELNERMAGFVAVANAKKGEARALSAITLKRWMAEYNKAENAAERLLLLAPGKREEMKVEEISWLADFLAQYRQSNGRPMTEAYDDFVAEWNRRHAEEPYMLQIVPSYDAIRRVMKKLPEVTKQKGRVTGSEYRQLEGFTRRDWLQMPVNYVWIGDGHGMKLKCAHPIHGRPFSPEVTFVIDGATRFVVGWSMDLAENVFAVAGAIQHGIRNHGKPFIYYSDNGSGETADVLDKEVVGILPRLGVNHPTGIAGNPQGRGIIERLNRTLPMRIARKYRTYFGKGADRETLRKLNRDLRSAFNTLQQGKNLNAKQRAAMRDLPSWSELCEAVREGVEWYNNRPHSELPMKANGKHFSPAEYRKKRLAEEDTEIEWLSDVELRDMFRPMVEKPVRRCEIHWLNNIYYAPELRDEHGRKVLISYDIHDASKITVRRLDGSFICEAVWNGNKRAAFPVTAEYHKHQQRIKGMRKRAEEKLRDAEDENINVLEHKQPEPWVGNIYQPVGNVVTVQQAAAETETEEEYAGAKEDYRRGLALIAAQMEDDE
;
A
#
# COMPACT_ATOMS: atom_id res chain seq x y z
N MET A 1 -9.17 -48.00 -31.94
CA MET A 1 -9.84 -49.32 -31.93
C MET A 1 -8.88 -50.33 -31.31
N TRP A 2 -9.41 -51.24 -30.49
CA TRP A 2 -8.67 -52.29 -29.80
C TRP A 2 -9.26 -53.64 -30.18
N VAL A 3 -8.41 -54.62 -30.45
CA VAL A 3 -8.81 -55.96 -30.89
C VAL A 3 -8.05 -57.04 -30.13
N THR A 4 -8.69 -58.17 -29.91
CA THR A 4 -8.08 -59.37 -29.33
C THR A 4 -7.51 -60.27 -30.43
N ALA A 5 -6.56 -61.14 -30.08
CA ALA A 5 -6.00 -62.08 -31.07
C ALA A 5 -7.07 -62.99 -31.71
N LYS A 6 -8.15 -63.29 -30.98
CA LYS A 6 -9.29 -64.07 -31.47
C LYS A 6 -10.10 -63.33 -32.55
N GLU A 7 -10.30 -62.03 -32.38
CA GLU A 7 -11.02 -61.18 -33.35
C GLU A 7 -10.22 -60.97 -34.66
N CYS A 8 -8.93 -61.29 -34.64
CA CYS A 8 -8.02 -61.19 -35.77
C CYS A 8 -7.88 -62.49 -36.59
N VAL A 9 -8.51 -63.59 -36.17
CA VAL A 9 -8.48 -64.87 -36.89
C VAL A 9 -9.18 -64.71 -38.25
N GLY A 10 -8.49 -65.14 -39.31
CA GLY A 10 -9.00 -65.06 -40.68
C GLY A 10 -8.84 -63.69 -41.34
N LEU A 11 -8.14 -62.74 -40.72
CA LEU A 11 -7.74 -61.49 -41.38
C LEU A 11 -6.53 -61.71 -42.31
N PRO A 12 -6.44 -60.95 -43.41
CA PRO A 12 -5.32 -61.06 -44.34
C PRO A 12 -3.98 -60.73 -43.66
N ASP A 13 -2.90 -61.34 -44.15
CA ASP A 13 -1.53 -61.17 -43.68
C ASP A 13 -1.27 -61.51 -42.19
N LEU A 14 -2.18 -62.23 -41.55
CA LEU A 14 -2.04 -62.78 -40.19
C LEU A 14 -2.05 -64.32 -40.20
N PRO A 15 -1.39 -64.98 -39.23
CA PRO A 15 -1.43 -66.44 -39.11
C PRO A 15 -2.85 -66.97 -38.89
N ALA A 16 -3.15 -68.21 -39.29
CA ALA A 16 -4.48 -68.79 -39.13
C ALA A 16 -4.85 -69.11 -37.67
N MET A 17 -3.87 -69.49 -36.85
CA MET A 17 -4.10 -69.91 -35.46
C MET A 17 -4.00 -68.73 -34.49
N GLU A 18 -4.95 -68.62 -33.56
CA GLU A 18 -5.04 -67.54 -32.56
C GLU A 18 -3.74 -67.35 -31.75
N HIS A 19 -3.11 -68.43 -31.30
CA HIS A 19 -1.88 -68.35 -30.52
C HIS A 19 -0.70 -67.76 -31.31
N ASN A 20 -0.64 -68.03 -32.62
CA ASN A 20 0.38 -67.47 -33.52
C ASN A 20 0.12 -65.99 -33.81
N ILE A 21 -1.15 -65.60 -33.95
CA ILE A 21 -1.54 -64.19 -34.05
C ILE A 21 -1.11 -63.44 -32.78
N ARG A 22 -1.44 -63.97 -31.61
CA ARG A 22 -1.09 -63.36 -30.32
C ARG A 22 0.42 -63.19 -30.17
N HIS A 23 1.21 -64.21 -30.52
CA HIS A 23 2.68 -64.12 -30.49
C HIS A 23 3.19 -63.02 -31.44
N ARG A 24 2.68 -62.97 -32.67
CA ARG A 24 3.08 -61.96 -33.67
C ARG A 24 2.73 -60.54 -33.24
N LEU A 25 1.52 -60.31 -32.72
CA LEU A 25 1.07 -58.98 -32.26
C LEU A 25 1.80 -58.56 -30.98
N THR A 26 2.11 -59.50 -30.08
CA THR A 26 2.93 -59.21 -28.88
C THR A 26 4.35 -58.79 -29.28
N LYS A 27 4.94 -59.44 -30.30
CA LYS A 27 6.24 -59.04 -30.87
C LYS A 27 6.17 -57.69 -31.60
N ALA A 28 5.08 -57.41 -32.33
CA ALA A 28 4.89 -56.11 -32.98
C ALA A 28 4.69 -54.97 -31.97
N ALA A 29 4.06 -55.25 -30.83
CA ALA A 29 3.84 -54.29 -29.74
C ALA A 29 5.01 -54.19 -28.76
N SER A 30 6.04 -55.05 -28.84
CA SER A 30 7.11 -55.12 -27.82
C SER A 30 7.99 -53.87 -27.72
N GLY A 31 7.88 -52.93 -28.68
CA GLY A 31 8.54 -51.63 -28.66
C GLY A 31 7.66 -50.46 -28.20
N ASN A 32 6.37 -50.67 -27.90
CA ASN A 32 5.46 -49.60 -27.52
C ASN A 32 4.39 -50.06 -26.50
N VAL A 33 4.56 -49.65 -25.24
CA VAL A 33 3.70 -50.05 -24.12
C VAL A 33 2.24 -49.59 -24.32
N GLU A 34 2.01 -48.52 -25.09
CA GLU A 34 0.67 -48.03 -25.40
C GLU A 34 -0.11 -48.89 -26.41
N TRP A 35 0.50 -49.90 -27.02
CA TRP A 35 -0.14 -50.76 -28.02
C TRP A 35 -0.71 -52.05 -27.45
N LEU A 36 -0.49 -52.32 -26.17
CA LEU A 36 -0.92 -53.53 -25.49
C LEU A 36 -1.60 -53.15 -24.18
N ARG A 37 -2.84 -53.61 -23.99
CA ARG A 37 -3.54 -53.42 -22.72
C ARG A 37 -4.31 -54.67 -22.33
N ARG A 38 -4.65 -54.78 -21.04
CA ARG A 38 -5.58 -55.79 -20.55
C ARG A 38 -7.00 -55.23 -20.63
N ARG A 39 -7.95 -56.01 -21.16
CA ARG A 39 -9.37 -55.62 -21.18
C ARG A 39 -9.89 -55.59 -19.73
N GLU A 40 -10.42 -54.44 -19.32
CA GLU A 40 -10.97 -54.22 -17.98
C GLU A 40 -12.05 -55.28 -17.67
N GLY A 41 -12.00 -55.87 -16.47
CA GLY A 41 -12.91 -56.95 -16.06
C GLY A 41 -12.61 -58.36 -16.61
N THR A 42 -11.57 -58.57 -17.43
CA THR A 42 -11.24 -59.91 -17.97
C THR A 42 -9.72 -60.24 -17.93
N LYS A 43 -9.35 -61.48 -18.25
CA LYS A 43 -7.93 -61.90 -18.44
C LYS A 43 -7.45 -61.74 -19.91
N ALA A 44 -8.27 -61.17 -20.79
CA ALA A 44 -7.94 -61.02 -22.21
C ALA A 44 -6.96 -59.85 -22.46
N ILE A 45 -6.02 -60.04 -23.40
CA ILE A 45 -5.10 -59.00 -23.87
C ILE A 45 -5.66 -58.41 -25.17
N GLU A 46 -5.70 -57.09 -25.25
CA GLU A 46 -6.07 -56.33 -26.42
C GLU A 46 -4.86 -55.63 -27.03
N PHE A 47 -4.86 -55.57 -28.35
CA PHE A 47 -3.85 -54.93 -29.17
C PHE A 47 -4.48 -53.73 -29.89
N LYS A 48 -3.73 -52.62 -29.96
CA LYS A 48 -4.17 -51.44 -30.71
C LYS A 48 -4.16 -51.77 -32.21
N ILE A 49 -5.18 -51.32 -32.96
CA ILE A 49 -5.27 -51.62 -34.41
C ILE A 49 -4.00 -51.26 -35.19
N ASP A 50 -3.27 -50.24 -34.74
CA ASP A 50 -2.05 -49.74 -35.39
C ASP A 50 -0.90 -50.77 -35.42
N CYS A 51 -0.94 -51.80 -34.57
CA CYS A 51 0.08 -52.86 -34.57
C CYS A 51 -0.21 -54.02 -35.54
N LEU A 52 -1.32 -53.97 -36.29
CA LEU A 52 -1.67 -54.97 -37.29
C LEU A 52 -1.13 -54.58 -38.68
N PRO A 53 -0.93 -55.53 -39.62
CA PRO A 53 -0.67 -55.22 -41.02
C PRO A 53 -1.76 -54.36 -41.64
N TYR A 54 -1.40 -53.47 -42.57
CA TYR A 54 -2.31 -52.48 -43.17
C TYR A 54 -3.58 -53.11 -43.78
N SER A 55 -3.45 -54.26 -44.45
CA SER A 55 -4.55 -55.04 -45.02
C SER A 55 -5.56 -55.50 -43.95
N ALA A 56 -5.07 -56.02 -42.82
CA ALA A 56 -5.91 -56.41 -41.68
C ALA A 56 -6.59 -55.19 -41.02
N GLN A 57 -5.90 -54.03 -40.97
CA GLN A 57 -6.49 -52.79 -40.46
C GLN A 57 -7.67 -52.31 -41.33
N GLN A 58 -7.56 -52.39 -42.66
CA GLN A 58 -8.64 -51.98 -43.55
C GLN A 58 -9.90 -52.83 -43.32
N VAL A 59 -9.76 -54.16 -43.29
CA VAL A 59 -10.89 -55.08 -43.04
C VAL A 59 -11.55 -54.83 -41.68
N LEU A 60 -10.77 -54.57 -40.63
CA LEU A 60 -11.31 -54.27 -39.31
C LEU A 60 -12.02 -52.91 -39.25
N ARG A 61 -11.51 -51.90 -39.95
CA ARG A 61 -12.17 -50.60 -40.05
C ARG A 61 -13.48 -50.70 -40.83
N GLU A 62 -13.51 -51.46 -41.93
CA GLU A 62 -14.73 -51.72 -42.69
C GLU A 62 -15.76 -52.47 -41.86
N ARG A 63 -15.36 -53.52 -41.13
CA ARG A 63 -16.25 -54.24 -40.20
C ARG A 63 -16.79 -53.34 -39.10
N TYR A 64 -15.97 -52.44 -38.57
CA TYR A 64 -16.42 -51.51 -37.53
C TYR A 64 -17.36 -50.43 -38.07
N VAL A 65 -17.12 -49.94 -39.28
CA VAL A 65 -18.06 -49.02 -39.96
C VAL A 65 -19.38 -49.74 -40.23
N ALA A 66 -19.34 -51.00 -40.71
CA ALA A 66 -20.54 -51.81 -40.88
C ALA A 66 -21.28 -52.05 -39.55
N GLN A 67 -20.58 -52.35 -38.46
CA GLN A 67 -21.19 -52.46 -37.12
C GLN A 67 -21.76 -51.14 -36.62
N LEU A 68 -21.15 -49.99 -36.93
CA LEU A 68 -21.71 -48.67 -36.61
C LEU A 68 -22.93 -48.33 -37.47
N MET A 69 -23.08 -48.98 -38.63
CA MET A 69 -24.26 -48.84 -39.50
C MET A 69 -25.37 -49.84 -39.16
N GLU A 70 -25.06 -51.03 -38.64
CA GLU A 70 -26.02 -52.06 -38.18
C GLU A 70 -26.46 -51.90 -36.72
N ALA A 71 -25.65 -51.24 -35.88
CA ALA A 71 -26.12 -50.75 -34.60
C ALA A 71 -27.11 -49.61 -34.87
N GLU A 72 -28.40 -49.94 -34.93
CA GLU A 72 -29.47 -48.97 -34.73
C GLU A 72 -29.15 -48.19 -33.46
N THR A 73 -28.58 -47.01 -33.65
CA THR A 73 -28.51 -45.98 -32.62
C THR A 73 -29.91 -45.94 -32.03
N PRO A 74 -30.11 -46.19 -30.73
CA PRO A 74 -31.34 -45.76 -30.10
C PRO A 74 -31.48 -44.30 -30.50
N GLN A 75 -32.55 -43.95 -31.20
CA GLN A 75 -33.03 -42.59 -31.18
C GLN A 75 -33.16 -42.29 -29.70
N GLU A 76 -32.15 -41.65 -29.10
CA GLU A 76 -32.41 -40.79 -27.97
C GLU A 76 -33.58 -39.94 -28.46
N PRO A 77 -34.77 -40.00 -27.81
CA PRO A 77 -35.78 -39.01 -28.11
C PRO A 77 -35.03 -37.70 -27.95
N ALA A 78 -34.91 -36.94 -29.03
CA ALA A 78 -34.25 -35.64 -29.00
C ALA A 78 -34.76 -35.00 -27.72
N LYS A 79 -33.86 -34.74 -26.75
CA LYS A 79 -34.21 -34.02 -25.51
C LYS A 79 -35.22 -33.00 -25.97
N PRO A 80 -36.49 -33.03 -25.50
CA PRO A 80 -37.49 -32.17 -26.07
C PRO A 80 -36.82 -30.82 -26.02
N VAL A 81 -36.53 -30.26 -27.19
CA VAL A 81 -36.27 -28.84 -27.26
C VAL A 81 -37.59 -28.39 -26.71
N VAL A 82 -37.59 -27.95 -25.45
CA VAL A 82 -38.63 -27.09 -24.95
C VAL A 82 -38.41 -25.85 -25.82
N ARG A 83 -38.88 -25.94 -27.08
CA ARG A 83 -39.51 -24.83 -27.73
C ARG A 83 -40.47 -24.44 -26.64
N ARG A 84 -40.19 -23.33 -25.97
CA ARG A 84 -41.25 -22.61 -25.26
C ARG A 84 -42.47 -22.82 -26.14
N GLN A 85 -43.49 -23.52 -25.63
CA GLN A 85 -44.77 -23.51 -26.30
C GLN A 85 -45.02 -22.03 -26.48
N ARG A 86 -45.00 -21.61 -27.75
CA ARG A 86 -45.30 -20.24 -28.08
C ARG A 86 -46.74 -20.14 -27.64
N ASP A 87 -46.96 -19.39 -26.57
CA ASP A 87 -48.29 -19.12 -26.08
C ASP A 87 -49.13 -18.75 -27.31
N PRO A 88 -50.19 -19.52 -27.63
CA PRO A 88 -50.99 -19.27 -28.82
C PRO A 88 -51.62 -17.86 -28.80
N ASP A 89 -51.68 -17.22 -27.61
CA ASP A 89 -52.11 -15.83 -27.42
C ASP A 89 -50.94 -14.81 -27.39
N ALA A 90 -49.68 -15.25 -27.52
CA ALA A 90 -48.54 -14.32 -27.60
C ALA A 90 -48.51 -13.62 -28.96
N ILE A 91 -48.95 -12.37 -28.95
CA ILE A 91 -48.82 -11.40 -30.04
C ILE A 91 -47.37 -11.43 -30.56
N SER A 92 -47.21 -11.63 -31.87
CA SER A 92 -45.89 -11.59 -32.50
C SER A 92 -45.23 -10.23 -32.20
N PRO A 93 -43.91 -10.14 -31.92
CA PRO A 93 -43.25 -8.86 -31.69
C PRO A 93 -43.54 -7.83 -32.79
N LEU A 94 -43.74 -8.30 -34.03
CA LEU A 94 -44.13 -7.47 -35.17
C LEU A 94 -45.57 -6.91 -35.06
N GLU A 95 -46.52 -7.70 -34.59
CA GLU A 95 -47.91 -7.27 -34.36
C GLU A 95 -47.99 -6.28 -33.19
N ALA A 96 -47.15 -6.46 -32.16
CA ALA A 96 -46.99 -5.50 -31.08
C ALA A 96 -46.41 -4.16 -31.58
N TYR A 97 -45.48 -4.18 -32.55
CA TYR A 97 -44.97 -2.95 -33.19
C TYR A 97 -46.04 -2.25 -34.05
N ARG A 98 -46.91 -3.00 -34.74
CA ARG A 98 -48.03 -2.43 -35.51
C ARG A 98 -49.08 -1.76 -34.63
N GLY A 99 -49.29 -2.29 -33.42
CA GLY A 99 -50.23 -1.72 -32.45
C GLY A 99 -49.74 -0.46 -31.71
N SER A 100 -48.45 -0.10 -31.81
CA SER A 100 -47.88 1.08 -31.14
C SER A 100 -46.79 1.76 -31.98
N PRO A 101 -47.10 2.90 -32.64
CA PRO A 101 -46.14 3.66 -33.44
C PRO A 101 -44.90 4.13 -32.67
N GLN A 102 -45.05 4.47 -31.39
CA GLN A 102 -43.96 4.93 -30.52
C GLN A 102 -42.93 3.82 -30.25
N LEU A 103 -43.41 2.59 -30.00
CA LEU A 103 -42.54 1.43 -29.78
C LEU A 103 -41.73 1.08 -31.04
N MET A 104 -42.31 1.25 -32.22
CA MET A 104 -41.63 1.07 -33.51
C MET A 104 -40.51 2.09 -33.68
N GLU A 105 -40.75 3.37 -33.36
CA GLU A 105 -39.77 4.45 -33.45
C GLU A 105 -38.59 4.24 -32.50
N GLU A 106 -38.84 3.88 -31.24
CA GLU A 106 -37.80 3.55 -30.26
C GLU A 106 -36.90 2.39 -30.73
N ARG A 107 -37.50 1.32 -31.27
CA ARG A 107 -36.76 0.15 -31.76
C ARG A 107 -35.91 0.50 -32.98
N LEU A 108 -36.42 1.33 -33.89
CA LEU A 108 -35.64 1.83 -35.02
C LEU A 108 -34.46 2.66 -34.52
N ASN A 109 -34.68 3.58 -33.58
CA ASN A 109 -33.63 4.42 -33.00
C ASN A 109 -32.58 3.61 -32.24
N ALA A 110 -32.92 2.43 -31.71
CA ALA A 110 -31.98 1.52 -31.06
C ALA A 110 -31.07 0.74 -32.04
N LEU A 111 -31.35 0.73 -33.34
CA LEU A 111 -30.50 0.09 -34.34
C LEU A 111 -29.22 0.91 -34.58
N THR A 112 -28.07 0.25 -34.42
CA THR A 112 -26.77 0.85 -34.77
C THR A 112 -26.63 1.05 -36.28
N GLU A 113 -25.78 1.97 -36.69
CA GLU A 113 -25.52 2.26 -38.11
C GLU A 113 -25.08 1.01 -38.90
N ASN A 114 -24.21 0.18 -38.31
CA ASN A 114 -23.81 -1.10 -38.89
C ASN A 114 -25.01 -2.06 -39.08
N GLN A 115 -25.95 -2.11 -38.12
CA GLN A 115 -27.14 -2.95 -38.25
C GLN A 115 -28.08 -2.47 -39.36
N ARG A 116 -28.21 -1.15 -39.54
CA ARG A 116 -28.97 -0.53 -40.63
C ARG A 116 -28.36 -0.87 -41.97
N GLN A 117 -27.05 -0.71 -42.13
CA GLN A 117 -26.32 -1.08 -43.35
C GLN A 117 -26.45 -2.57 -43.70
N ILE A 118 -26.39 -3.45 -42.70
CA ILE A 118 -26.62 -4.89 -42.89
C ILE A 118 -28.06 -5.16 -43.34
N ALA A 119 -29.05 -4.49 -42.72
CA ALA A 119 -30.46 -4.63 -43.10
C ALA A 119 -30.72 -4.13 -44.52
N ASP A 120 -30.18 -2.96 -44.89
CA ASP A 120 -30.29 -2.38 -46.23
C ASP A 120 -29.65 -3.27 -47.29
N ALA A 121 -28.47 -3.83 -47.01
CA ALA A 121 -27.83 -4.79 -47.89
C ALA A 121 -28.68 -6.04 -48.10
N ARG A 122 -29.32 -6.56 -47.04
CA ARG A 122 -30.25 -7.71 -47.15
C ARG A 122 -31.50 -7.35 -47.95
N ILE A 123 -32.06 -6.15 -47.77
CA ILE A 123 -33.20 -5.63 -48.54
C ILE A 123 -32.83 -5.54 -50.03
N ALA A 124 -31.64 -5.02 -50.35
CA ALA A 124 -31.17 -4.88 -51.73
C ALA A 124 -31.05 -6.25 -52.42
N ILE A 125 -30.47 -7.25 -51.74
CA ILE A 125 -30.34 -8.60 -52.29
C ILE A 125 -31.72 -9.24 -52.50
N VAL A 126 -32.64 -9.10 -51.54
CA VAL A 126 -34.02 -9.60 -51.67
C VAL A 126 -34.75 -8.96 -52.84
N ARG A 127 -34.60 -7.64 -53.04
CA ARG A 127 -35.17 -6.94 -54.20
C ARG A 127 -34.63 -7.48 -55.53
N GLU A 128 -33.34 -7.79 -55.59
CA GLU A 128 -32.74 -8.38 -56.79
C GLU A 128 -33.26 -9.79 -57.05
N VAL A 129 -33.47 -10.61 -56.01
CA VAL A 129 -34.14 -11.92 -56.14
C VAL A 129 -35.54 -11.76 -56.74
N LEU A 130 -36.32 -10.78 -56.27
CA LEU A 130 -37.67 -10.52 -56.76
C LEU A 130 -37.67 -10.03 -58.21
N ARG A 131 -36.72 -9.15 -58.58
CA ARG A 131 -36.54 -8.66 -59.95
C ARG A 131 -36.28 -9.82 -60.91
N ILE A 132 -35.28 -10.65 -60.62
CA ILE A 132 -34.94 -11.82 -61.45
C ILE A 132 -36.09 -12.83 -61.46
N GLY A 133 -36.78 -13.02 -60.33
CA GLY A 133 -37.95 -13.89 -60.22
C GLY A 133 -39.16 -13.44 -61.04
N SER A 134 -39.18 -12.19 -61.52
CA SER A 134 -40.23 -11.66 -62.40
C SER A 134 -39.94 -11.85 -63.89
N GLU A 135 -38.74 -12.30 -64.26
CA GLU A 135 -38.36 -12.54 -65.65
C GLU A 135 -38.96 -13.86 -66.17
N PRO A 136 -39.42 -13.92 -67.44
CA PRO A 136 -39.95 -15.14 -68.03
C PRO A 136 -38.97 -16.32 -67.92
N GLY A 137 -39.41 -17.44 -67.35
CA GLY A 137 -38.60 -18.66 -67.17
C GLY A 137 -37.90 -18.80 -65.81
N PHE A 138 -37.92 -17.75 -64.98
CA PHE A 138 -37.43 -17.78 -63.60
C PHE A 138 -38.57 -18.00 -62.59
N THR A 139 -38.37 -18.93 -61.67
CA THR A 139 -39.16 -19.01 -60.43
C THR A 139 -38.38 -18.36 -59.30
N CYS A 140 -39.04 -17.91 -58.24
CA CYS A 140 -38.33 -17.37 -57.06
C CYS A 140 -37.25 -18.33 -56.53
N ALA A 141 -37.50 -19.64 -56.56
CA ALA A 141 -36.52 -20.65 -56.18
C ALA A 141 -35.34 -20.74 -57.17
N LYS A 142 -35.57 -20.56 -58.47
CA LYS A 142 -34.51 -20.47 -59.49
C LYS A 142 -33.70 -19.18 -59.32
N ALA A 143 -34.34 -18.03 -59.06
CA ALA A 143 -33.69 -16.75 -58.83
C ALA A 143 -32.78 -16.78 -57.58
N ILE A 144 -33.24 -17.37 -56.47
CA ILE A 144 -32.40 -17.58 -55.27
C ILE A 144 -31.17 -18.43 -55.61
N ARG A 145 -31.34 -19.57 -56.28
CA ARG A 145 -30.21 -20.43 -56.67
C ARG A 145 -29.26 -19.73 -57.63
N PHE A 146 -29.78 -18.88 -58.51
CA PHE A 146 -28.99 -18.10 -59.46
C PHE A 146 -28.10 -17.07 -58.77
N ILE A 147 -28.63 -16.31 -57.80
CA ILE A 147 -27.83 -15.35 -57.02
C ILE A 147 -26.80 -16.07 -56.13
N VAL A 148 -27.17 -17.18 -55.50
CA VAL A 148 -26.21 -17.98 -54.70
C VAL A 148 -25.07 -18.49 -55.58
N ARG A 149 -25.38 -19.06 -56.75
CA ARG A 149 -24.38 -19.55 -57.69
C ARG A 149 -23.46 -18.41 -58.15
N GLN A 150 -24.00 -17.28 -58.58
CA GLN A 150 -23.19 -16.13 -58.99
C GLN A 150 -22.33 -15.57 -57.85
N SER A 151 -22.83 -15.63 -56.61
CA SER A 151 -22.06 -15.25 -55.43
C SER A 151 -20.89 -16.20 -55.15
N GLU A 152 -21.06 -17.49 -55.43
CA GLU A 152 -20.02 -18.51 -55.26
C GLU A 152 -18.98 -18.47 -56.40
N SER A 153 -19.41 -18.19 -57.64
CA SER A 153 -18.53 -18.08 -58.82
C SER A 153 -17.87 -16.71 -58.97
N GLY A 154 -18.25 -15.71 -58.17
CA GLY A 154 -17.73 -14.35 -58.27
C GLY A 154 -18.25 -13.56 -59.49
N GLU A 155 -19.35 -14.01 -60.09
CA GLU A 155 -19.95 -13.42 -61.30
C GLU A 155 -20.95 -12.28 -60.97
N LEU A 156 -21.22 -12.01 -59.69
CA LEU A 156 -22.06 -10.88 -59.29
C LEU A 156 -21.41 -9.55 -59.69
N ASN A 157 -22.25 -8.59 -60.10
CA ASN A 157 -21.77 -7.22 -60.31
C ASN A 157 -21.21 -6.62 -59.00
N GLU A 158 -20.33 -5.64 -59.13
CA GLU A 158 -19.58 -5.04 -58.02
C GLU A 158 -20.51 -4.58 -56.88
N ARG A 159 -21.65 -3.98 -57.22
CA ARG A 159 -22.65 -3.51 -56.27
C ARG A 159 -23.29 -4.65 -55.47
N MET A 160 -23.67 -5.75 -56.12
CA MET A 160 -24.25 -6.92 -55.46
C MET A 160 -23.22 -7.68 -54.65
N ALA A 161 -21.99 -7.81 -55.15
CA ALA A 161 -20.88 -8.40 -54.38
C ALA A 161 -20.64 -7.62 -53.08
N GLY A 162 -20.64 -6.27 -53.15
CA GLY A 162 -20.57 -5.39 -51.98
C GLY A 162 -21.70 -5.63 -50.98
N PHE A 163 -22.96 -5.73 -51.44
CA PHE A 163 -24.08 -6.03 -50.55
C PHE A 163 -24.01 -7.42 -49.94
N VAL A 164 -23.56 -8.44 -50.66
CA VAL A 164 -23.38 -9.78 -50.10
C VAL A 164 -22.34 -9.78 -48.98
N ALA A 165 -21.22 -9.07 -49.16
CA ALA A 165 -20.20 -8.93 -48.13
C ALA A 165 -20.76 -8.28 -46.85
N VAL A 166 -21.50 -7.18 -46.99
CA VAL A 166 -22.11 -6.45 -45.86
C VAL A 166 -23.22 -7.29 -45.20
N ALA A 167 -24.10 -7.92 -45.98
CA ALA A 167 -25.26 -8.66 -45.47
C ALA A 167 -24.90 -9.89 -44.62
N ASN A 168 -23.73 -10.50 -44.89
CA ASN A 168 -23.30 -11.77 -44.28
C ASN A 168 -22.81 -11.62 -42.82
N ALA A 169 -22.56 -10.40 -42.33
CA ALA A 169 -22.45 -10.05 -40.89
C ALA A 169 -21.65 -11.02 -39.98
N LYS A 170 -20.64 -11.73 -40.52
CA LYS A 170 -19.80 -12.70 -39.79
C LYS A 170 -18.34 -12.56 -40.24
N LYS A 171 -17.41 -12.63 -39.29
CA LYS A 171 -15.96 -12.63 -39.57
C LYS A 171 -15.53 -14.00 -40.11
N GLY A 172 -15.03 -14.02 -41.35
CA GLY A 172 -14.39 -15.17 -42.00
C GLY A 172 -14.73 -15.24 -43.50
N GLU A 173 -13.69 -15.23 -44.35
CA GLU A 173 -13.81 -15.27 -45.82
C GLU A 173 -14.47 -16.55 -46.38
N ALA A 174 -14.60 -17.59 -45.55
CA ALA A 174 -14.96 -18.94 -45.99
C ALA A 174 -16.47 -19.28 -45.98
N ARG A 175 -17.38 -18.31 -45.75
CA ARG A 175 -18.83 -18.60 -45.72
C ARG A 175 -19.57 -17.85 -46.84
N ALA A 176 -19.89 -18.55 -47.92
CA ALA A 176 -20.72 -18.07 -49.01
C ALA A 176 -22.20 -17.86 -48.59
N LEU A 177 -22.90 -16.98 -49.31
CA LEU A 177 -24.33 -16.74 -49.14
C LEU A 177 -25.14 -18.01 -49.47
N SER A 178 -25.86 -18.58 -48.51
CA SER A 178 -26.63 -19.80 -48.75
C SER A 178 -28.08 -19.56 -49.17
N ALA A 179 -28.63 -20.49 -49.97
CA ALA A 179 -30.03 -20.44 -50.38
C ALA A 179 -31.01 -20.46 -49.19
N ILE A 180 -30.66 -21.13 -48.09
CA ILE A 180 -31.47 -21.15 -46.86
C ILE A 180 -31.50 -19.77 -46.21
N THR A 181 -30.37 -19.06 -46.20
CA THR A 181 -30.27 -17.71 -45.65
C THR A 181 -31.12 -16.72 -46.45
N LEU A 182 -31.05 -16.78 -47.78
CA LEU A 182 -31.88 -15.95 -48.66
C LEU A 182 -33.38 -16.26 -48.52
N LYS A 183 -33.75 -17.55 -48.45
CA LYS A 183 -35.15 -17.93 -48.19
C LYS A 183 -35.68 -17.35 -46.88
N ARG A 184 -34.86 -17.34 -45.82
CA ARG A 184 -35.22 -16.72 -44.54
C ARG A 184 -35.39 -15.20 -44.68
N TRP A 185 -34.45 -14.51 -45.34
CA TRP A 185 -34.58 -13.06 -45.56
C TRP A 185 -35.80 -12.70 -46.42
N MET A 186 -36.11 -13.50 -47.44
CA MET A 186 -37.34 -13.36 -48.24
C MET A 186 -38.60 -13.53 -47.38
N ALA A 187 -38.62 -14.53 -46.49
CA ALA A 187 -39.74 -14.74 -45.59
C ALA A 187 -39.94 -13.55 -44.63
N GLU A 188 -38.85 -13.01 -44.05
CA GLU A 188 -38.90 -11.82 -43.20
C GLU A 188 -39.30 -10.56 -44.00
N TYR A 189 -38.82 -10.41 -45.24
CA TYR A 189 -39.19 -9.31 -46.12
C TYR A 189 -40.68 -9.32 -46.47
N ASN A 190 -41.24 -10.51 -46.74
CA ASN A 190 -42.65 -10.68 -47.11
C ASN A 190 -43.60 -10.53 -45.91
N LYS A 191 -43.12 -10.72 -44.68
CA LYS A 191 -43.90 -10.43 -43.47
C LYS A 191 -44.08 -8.94 -43.23
N ALA A 192 -43.16 -8.11 -43.72
CA ALA A 192 -43.16 -6.67 -43.49
C ALA A 192 -44.09 -5.92 -44.47
N GLU A 193 -44.93 -5.06 -43.93
CA GLU A 193 -45.89 -4.25 -44.71
C GLU A 193 -45.27 -2.95 -45.22
N ASN A 194 -44.33 -2.37 -44.46
CA ASN A 194 -43.71 -1.08 -44.76
C ASN A 194 -42.17 -1.11 -44.66
N ALA A 195 -41.52 0.00 -45.03
CA ALA A 195 -40.05 0.10 -45.04
C ALA A 195 -39.43 0.00 -43.64
N ALA A 196 -40.10 0.53 -42.61
CA ALA A 196 -39.63 0.47 -41.22
C ALA A 196 -39.60 -0.97 -40.68
N GLU A 197 -40.65 -1.76 -40.95
CA GLU A 197 -40.71 -3.17 -40.58
C GLU A 197 -39.64 -4.00 -41.31
N ARG A 198 -39.39 -3.71 -42.59
CA ARG A 198 -38.32 -4.38 -43.37
C ARG A 198 -36.95 -4.14 -42.73
N LEU A 199 -36.68 -2.90 -42.31
CA LEU A 199 -35.42 -2.55 -41.65
C LEU A 199 -35.26 -3.30 -40.32
N LEU A 200 -36.32 -3.37 -39.51
CA LEU A 200 -36.30 -4.07 -38.22
C LEU A 200 -36.14 -5.59 -38.35
N LEU A 201 -36.90 -6.23 -39.25
CA LEU A 201 -36.89 -7.68 -39.42
C LEU A 201 -35.61 -8.20 -40.08
N LEU A 202 -35.00 -7.40 -40.96
CA LEU A 202 -33.78 -7.78 -41.66
C LEU A 202 -32.51 -7.33 -40.93
N ALA A 203 -32.58 -6.49 -39.90
CA ALA A 203 -31.45 -6.19 -39.04
C ALA A 203 -30.97 -7.44 -38.28
N PRO A 204 -29.65 -7.64 -38.08
CA PRO A 204 -29.16 -8.76 -37.29
C PRO A 204 -29.54 -8.57 -35.81
N GLY A 205 -30.24 -9.56 -35.25
CA GLY A 205 -30.66 -9.54 -33.85
C GLY A 205 -29.47 -9.47 -32.90
N LYS A 206 -29.57 -8.60 -31.89
CA LYS A 206 -28.65 -8.56 -30.76
C LYS A 206 -28.95 -9.79 -29.89
N ARG A 207 -27.91 -10.54 -29.48
CA ARG A 207 -28.05 -11.38 -28.30
C ARG A 207 -28.22 -10.39 -27.15
N GLU A 208 -29.40 -10.36 -26.51
CA GLU A 208 -29.59 -9.46 -25.36
C GLU A 208 -28.50 -9.78 -24.34
N GLU A 209 -27.71 -8.76 -24.01
CA GLU A 209 -26.73 -8.89 -22.94
C GLU A 209 -27.52 -8.92 -21.65
N MET A 210 -27.46 -10.04 -20.95
CA MET A 210 -28.00 -10.17 -19.60
C MET A 210 -27.42 -9.05 -18.73
N LYS A 211 -28.30 -8.27 -18.12
CA LYS A 211 -27.87 -7.19 -17.23
C LYS A 211 -27.23 -7.79 -15.98
N VAL A 212 -26.28 -7.09 -15.39
CA VAL A 212 -25.51 -7.61 -14.25
C VAL A 212 -26.43 -7.89 -13.05
N GLU A 213 -27.51 -7.12 -12.94
CA GLU A 213 -28.54 -7.20 -11.90
C GLU A 213 -29.45 -8.44 -12.06
N GLU A 214 -29.46 -9.06 -13.24
CA GLU A 214 -30.26 -10.25 -13.56
C GLU A 214 -29.48 -11.56 -13.32
N ILE A 215 -28.23 -11.47 -12.87
CA ILE A 215 -27.34 -12.62 -12.64
C ILE A 215 -27.54 -13.14 -11.23
N SER A 216 -28.35 -14.20 -11.09
CA SER A 216 -28.74 -14.79 -9.80
C SER A 216 -27.56 -15.24 -8.93
N TRP A 217 -26.52 -15.85 -9.52
CA TRP A 217 -25.36 -16.37 -8.79
C TRP A 217 -24.33 -15.32 -8.38
N LEU A 218 -24.46 -14.08 -8.86
CA LEU A 218 -23.43 -13.06 -8.67
C LEU A 218 -23.26 -12.66 -7.21
N ALA A 219 -24.36 -12.57 -6.46
CA ALA A 219 -24.34 -12.23 -5.04
C ALA A 219 -23.58 -13.28 -4.22
N ASP A 220 -23.82 -14.56 -4.48
CA ASP A 220 -23.15 -15.68 -3.82
C ASP A 220 -21.65 -15.71 -4.10
N PHE A 221 -21.25 -15.51 -5.36
CA PHE A 221 -19.84 -15.44 -5.71
C PHE A 221 -19.15 -14.23 -5.06
N LEU A 222 -19.81 -13.06 -5.07
CA LEU A 222 -19.25 -11.85 -4.44
C LEU A 222 -19.10 -12.00 -2.93
N ALA A 223 -19.93 -12.80 -2.25
CA ALA A 223 -19.78 -13.10 -0.83
C ALA A 223 -18.46 -13.84 -0.53
N GLN A 224 -18.04 -14.75 -1.43
CA GLN A 224 -16.75 -15.44 -1.30
C GLN A 224 -15.57 -14.55 -1.70
N TYR A 225 -15.71 -13.80 -2.80
CA TYR A 225 -14.63 -12.96 -3.32
C TYR A 225 -14.31 -11.73 -2.45
N ARG A 226 -15.33 -11.14 -1.81
CA ARG A 226 -15.20 -9.90 -1.03
C ARG A 226 -14.69 -10.08 0.40
N GLN A 227 -14.18 -11.25 0.75
CA GLN A 227 -13.57 -11.47 2.06
C GLN A 227 -12.28 -10.63 2.20
N SER A 228 -12.03 -10.11 3.41
CA SER A 228 -10.90 -9.21 3.71
C SER A 228 -9.52 -9.88 3.68
N ASN A 229 -9.48 -11.21 3.60
CA ASN A 229 -8.26 -12.01 3.53
C ASN A 229 -7.57 -12.00 2.16
N GLY A 230 -8.02 -11.17 1.21
CA GLY A 230 -7.29 -10.95 -0.05
C GLY A 230 -7.27 -12.16 -0.99
N ARG A 231 -8.24 -13.07 -0.88
CA ARG A 231 -8.30 -14.32 -1.67
C ARG A 231 -8.25 -14.12 -3.19
N PRO A 232 -7.47 -14.91 -3.94
CA PRO A 232 -7.50 -14.86 -5.40
C PRO A 232 -8.85 -15.34 -5.95
N MET A 233 -9.17 -14.91 -7.17
CA MET A 233 -10.45 -15.21 -7.80
C MET A 233 -10.68 -16.72 -8.04
N THR A 234 -9.59 -17.49 -8.18
CA THR A 234 -9.63 -18.95 -8.32
C THR A 234 -10.09 -19.64 -7.04
N GLU A 235 -9.50 -19.31 -5.91
CA GLU A 235 -9.90 -19.89 -4.60
C GLU A 235 -11.34 -19.48 -4.24
N ALA A 236 -11.72 -18.22 -4.50
CA ALA A 236 -13.09 -17.77 -4.28
C ALA A 236 -14.12 -18.51 -5.15
N TYR A 237 -13.71 -18.99 -6.33
CA TYR A 237 -14.58 -19.79 -7.20
C TYR A 237 -14.78 -21.19 -6.66
N ASP A 238 -13.71 -21.85 -6.20
CA ASP A 238 -13.78 -23.20 -5.66
C ASP A 238 -14.71 -23.25 -4.42
N ASP A 239 -14.57 -22.27 -3.53
CA ASP A 239 -15.44 -22.13 -2.36
C ASP A 239 -16.89 -21.79 -2.72
N PHE A 240 -17.09 -20.96 -3.76
CA PHE A 240 -18.42 -20.67 -4.29
C PHE A 240 -19.09 -21.94 -4.83
N VAL A 241 -18.38 -22.78 -5.59
CA VAL A 241 -18.91 -24.04 -6.12
C VAL A 241 -19.21 -25.03 -4.98
N ALA A 242 -18.31 -25.15 -4.00
CA ALA A 242 -18.52 -26.03 -2.86
C ALA A 242 -19.77 -25.63 -2.05
N GLU A 243 -19.95 -24.33 -1.82
CA GLU A 243 -21.10 -23.79 -1.11
C GLU A 243 -22.39 -23.90 -1.93
N TRP A 244 -22.34 -23.62 -3.24
CA TRP A 244 -23.47 -23.78 -4.16
C TRP A 244 -23.97 -25.22 -4.18
N ASN A 245 -23.05 -26.18 -4.30
CA ASN A 245 -23.39 -27.60 -4.30
C ASN A 245 -23.96 -28.06 -2.96
N ARG A 246 -23.49 -27.50 -1.84
CA ARG A 246 -24.04 -27.80 -0.51
C ARG A 246 -25.47 -27.27 -0.36
N ARG A 247 -25.73 -26.02 -0.78
CA ARG A 247 -27.07 -25.41 -0.66
C ARG A 247 -28.11 -26.02 -1.58
N HIS A 248 -27.71 -26.43 -2.78
CA HIS A 248 -28.59 -27.00 -3.78
C HIS A 248 -28.46 -28.52 -3.91
N ALA A 249 -27.98 -29.20 -2.85
CA ALA A 249 -27.74 -30.65 -2.86
C ALA A 249 -28.99 -31.47 -3.19
N GLU A 250 -30.17 -31.01 -2.78
CA GLU A 250 -31.47 -31.66 -3.01
C GLU A 250 -32.15 -31.20 -4.33
N GLU A 251 -31.50 -30.32 -5.10
CA GLU A 251 -32.04 -29.72 -6.32
C GLU A 251 -31.15 -30.06 -7.54
N PRO A 252 -31.32 -31.24 -8.18
CA PRO A 252 -30.42 -31.71 -9.24
C PRO A 252 -30.28 -30.76 -10.44
N TYR A 253 -31.30 -29.94 -10.71
CA TYR A 253 -31.28 -28.92 -11.76
C TYR A 253 -30.34 -27.75 -11.44
N MET A 254 -30.28 -27.33 -10.17
CA MET A 254 -29.46 -26.20 -9.72
C MET A 254 -27.95 -26.53 -9.73
N LEU A 255 -27.60 -27.81 -9.53
CA LEU A 255 -26.22 -28.30 -9.66
C LEU A 255 -25.69 -28.23 -11.11
N GLN A 256 -26.58 -28.30 -12.11
CA GLN A 256 -26.21 -28.26 -13.53
C GLN A 256 -26.05 -26.85 -14.09
N ILE A 257 -26.53 -25.82 -13.38
CA ILE A 257 -26.50 -24.43 -13.83
C ILE A 257 -25.41 -23.59 -13.15
N VAL A 258 -24.51 -24.22 -12.37
CA VAL A 258 -23.40 -23.49 -11.74
C VAL A 258 -22.58 -22.77 -12.84
N PRO A 259 -22.30 -21.47 -12.69
CA PRO A 259 -21.58 -20.73 -13.70
C PRO A 259 -20.15 -21.25 -13.81
N SER A 260 -19.60 -21.29 -15.03
CA SER A 260 -18.18 -21.60 -15.22
C SER A 260 -17.30 -20.46 -14.75
N TYR A 261 -16.05 -20.76 -14.39
CA TYR A 261 -15.05 -19.77 -14.03
C TYR A 261 -14.89 -18.65 -15.09
N ASP A 262 -14.96 -19.01 -16.38
CA ASP A 262 -14.91 -18.03 -17.48
C ASP A 262 -16.12 -17.11 -17.54
N ALA A 263 -17.30 -17.58 -17.13
CA ALA A 263 -18.50 -16.75 -17.02
C ALA A 263 -18.35 -15.74 -15.88
N ILE A 264 -17.86 -16.18 -14.71
CA ILE A 264 -17.53 -15.31 -13.58
C ILE A 264 -16.50 -14.27 -13.97
N ARG A 265 -15.38 -14.67 -14.60
CA ARG A 265 -14.34 -13.74 -15.06
C ARG A 265 -14.89 -12.68 -16.01
N ARG A 266 -15.79 -13.05 -16.92
CA ARG A 266 -16.45 -12.10 -17.84
C ARG A 266 -17.32 -11.09 -17.12
N VAL A 267 -18.11 -11.52 -16.14
CA VAL A 267 -18.96 -10.63 -15.33
C VAL A 267 -18.12 -9.74 -14.42
N MET A 268 -17.12 -10.31 -13.74
CA MET A 268 -16.17 -9.55 -12.92
C MET A 268 -15.46 -8.47 -13.74
N LYS A 269 -15.07 -8.73 -14.99
CA LYS A 269 -14.47 -7.70 -15.85
C LYS A 269 -15.42 -6.50 -16.11
N LYS A 270 -16.73 -6.72 -16.11
CA LYS A 270 -17.74 -5.67 -16.31
C LYS A 270 -18.06 -4.88 -15.04
N LEU A 271 -17.78 -5.43 -13.86
CA LEU A 271 -18.10 -4.76 -12.59
C LEU A 271 -17.18 -3.55 -12.33
N PRO A 272 -17.73 -2.44 -11.80
CA PRO A 272 -16.93 -1.34 -11.27
C PRO A 272 -15.99 -1.79 -10.16
N GLU A 273 -14.81 -1.16 -10.06
CA GLU A 273 -13.80 -1.53 -9.07
C GLU A 273 -14.28 -1.31 -7.63
N VAL A 274 -15.01 -0.22 -7.38
CA VAL A 274 -15.66 0.07 -6.09
C VAL A 274 -16.56 -1.09 -5.65
N THR A 275 -17.29 -1.69 -6.60
CA THR A 275 -18.17 -2.82 -6.36
C THR A 275 -17.37 -4.09 -6.08
N LYS A 276 -16.27 -4.35 -6.79
CA LYS A 276 -15.43 -5.54 -6.52
C LYS A 276 -14.77 -5.50 -5.15
N GLN A 277 -14.26 -4.34 -4.76
CA GLN A 277 -13.46 -4.18 -3.54
C GLN A 277 -14.29 -3.93 -2.29
N LYS A 278 -15.61 -3.67 -2.42
CA LYS A 278 -16.52 -3.44 -1.28
C LYS A 278 -16.46 -4.60 -0.30
N GLY A 279 -16.09 -4.34 0.96
CA GLY A 279 -15.94 -5.35 2.01
C GLY A 279 -14.59 -6.10 2.00
N ARG A 280 -13.97 -6.21 0.83
CA ARG A 280 -12.64 -6.83 0.64
C ARG A 280 -11.51 -5.93 1.14
N VAL A 281 -11.64 -4.66 0.82
CA VAL A 281 -10.74 -3.59 1.24
C VAL A 281 -11.55 -2.70 2.17
N THR A 282 -10.96 -2.30 3.29
CA THR A 282 -11.64 -1.49 4.31
C THR A 282 -10.80 -0.27 4.69
N GLY A 283 -11.42 0.67 5.40
CA GLY A 283 -10.72 1.86 5.90
C GLY A 283 -10.13 2.75 4.81
N SER A 284 -8.89 3.18 5.01
CA SER A 284 -8.20 4.15 4.16
C SER A 284 -7.98 3.67 2.73
N GLU A 285 -7.79 2.37 2.51
CA GLU A 285 -7.59 1.80 1.18
C GLU A 285 -8.90 1.80 0.38
N TYR A 286 -10.05 1.55 1.03
CA TYR A 286 -11.35 1.60 0.36
C TYR A 286 -11.71 3.02 -0.06
N ARG A 287 -11.42 4.02 0.79
CA ARG A 287 -11.63 5.44 0.47
C ARG A 287 -10.84 5.93 -0.74
N GLN A 288 -9.79 5.24 -1.18
CA GLN A 288 -9.08 5.59 -2.42
C GLN A 288 -9.91 5.28 -3.67
N LEU A 289 -10.89 4.38 -3.55
CA LEU A 289 -11.81 4.02 -4.61
C LEU A 289 -13.08 4.88 -4.60
N GLU A 290 -13.40 5.47 -3.44
CA GLU A 290 -14.53 6.37 -3.29
C GLU A 290 -14.24 7.76 -3.88
N GLY A 291 -15.31 8.52 -4.12
CA GLY A 291 -15.19 9.93 -4.49
C GLY A 291 -14.49 10.71 -3.39
N PHE A 292 -13.60 11.62 -3.77
CA PHE A 292 -12.88 12.48 -2.83
C PHE A 292 -13.20 13.96 -3.10
N THR A 293 -13.19 14.76 -2.03
CA THR A 293 -13.35 16.21 -2.14
C THR A 293 -11.97 16.86 -2.27
N ARG A 294 -11.78 17.67 -3.30
CA ARG A 294 -10.58 18.50 -3.45
C ARG A 294 -10.74 19.77 -2.63
N ARG A 295 -9.80 20.04 -1.73
CA ARG A 295 -9.72 21.31 -1.00
C ARG A 295 -8.81 22.27 -1.79
N ASP A 296 -9.33 23.43 -2.17
CA ASP A 296 -8.51 24.48 -2.77
C ASP A 296 -7.86 25.31 -1.67
N TRP A 297 -6.59 25.02 -1.40
CA TRP A 297 -5.82 25.72 -0.39
C TRP A 297 -5.34 27.10 -0.86
N LEU A 298 -5.37 27.39 -2.17
CA LEU A 298 -4.86 28.66 -2.72
C LEU A 298 -5.78 29.85 -2.40
N GLN A 299 -7.02 29.59 -1.96
CA GLN A 299 -7.97 30.62 -1.54
C GLN A 299 -7.69 31.15 -0.12
N MET A 300 -6.87 30.44 0.67
CA MET A 300 -6.57 30.85 2.03
C MET A 300 -5.58 32.03 2.04
N PRO A 301 -5.69 32.95 3.00
CA PRO A 301 -4.66 33.97 3.22
C PRO A 301 -3.30 33.35 3.58
N VAL A 302 -2.23 34.10 3.31
CA VAL A 302 -0.89 33.72 3.76
C VAL A 302 -0.85 33.57 5.29
N ASN A 303 -0.21 32.52 5.80
CA ASN A 303 -0.17 32.17 7.23
C ASN A 303 -1.51 31.76 7.85
N TYR A 304 -2.58 31.61 7.06
CA TYR A 304 -3.86 31.22 7.65
C TYR A 304 -3.81 29.79 8.20
N VAL A 305 -3.27 28.83 7.42
CA VAL A 305 -3.09 27.45 7.88
C VAL A 305 -1.66 27.00 7.64
N TRP A 306 -0.95 26.70 8.72
CA TRP A 306 0.31 25.98 8.68
C TRP A 306 0.05 24.49 8.88
N ILE A 307 0.81 23.66 8.17
CA ILE A 307 0.72 22.20 8.25
C ILE A 307 2.06 21.66 8.73
N GLY A 308 2.06 20.89 9.81
CA GLY A 308 3.25 20.32 10.40
C GLY A 308 3.28 18.80 10.36
N ASP A 309 4.48 18.22 10.24
CA ASP A 309 4.71 16.78 10.37
C ASP A 309 6.18 16.47 10.66
N GLY A 310 6.41 15.54 11.60
CA GLY A 310 7.69 14.89 11.85
C GLY A 310 8.05 13.84 10.79
N HIS A 311 9.33 13.71 10.46
CA HIS A 311 9.83 12.70 9.52
C HIS A 311 11.22 12.18 9.91
N GLY A 312 11.32 10.87 10.15
CA GLY A 312 12.61 10.21 10.33
C GLY A 312 13.47 10.22 9.07
N MET A 313 14.61 10.91 9.13
CA MET A 313 15.56 11.04 8.02
C MET A 313 16.12 9.68 7.61
N LYS A 314 16.22 9.40 6.30
CA LYS A 314 16.72 8.10 5.80
C LYS A 314 18.24 8.08 5.59
N LEU A 315 19.00 8.63 6.54
CA LEU A 315 20.47 8.65 6.55
C LEU A 315 21.00 8.53 7.98
N LYS A 316 22.29 8.20 8.14
CA LYS A 316 22.95 8.25 9.45
C LYS A 316 23.86 9.46 9.57
N CYS A 317 23.81 10.13 10.72
CA CYS A 317 24.73 11.21 11.10
C CYS A 317 25.35 10.92 12.48
N ALA A 318 26.41 11.65 12.83
CA ALA A 318 27.06 11.54 14.12
C ALA A 318 26.22 12.22 15.21
N HIS A 319 25.96 11.50 16.30
CA HIS A 319 25.23 12.02 17.45
C HIS A 319 25.96 13.19 18.11
N PRO A 320 25.30 14.31 18.44
CA PRO A 320 25.96 15.52 18.95
C PRO A 320 26.68 15.29 20.30
N ILE A 321 26.15 14.39 21.14
CA ILE A 321 26.74 14.06 22.45
C ILE A 321 27.85 13.02 22.35
N HIS A 322 27.55 11.80 21.86
CA HIS A 322 28.48 10.67 21.93
C HIS A 322 29.10 10.27 20.57
N GLY A 323 28.82 11.01 19.49
CA GLY A 323 29.39 10.80 18.15
C GLY A 323 28.88 9.58 17.38
N ARG A 324 28.33 8.55 18.04
CA ARG A 324 27.85 7.31 17.38
C ARG A 324 26.85 7.57 16.24
N PRO A 325 26.82 6.73 15.19
CA PRO A 325 25.93 6.92 14.05
C PRO A 325 24.48 6.64 14.44
N PHE A 326 23.59 7.59 14.19
CA PHE A 326 22.16 7.45 14.44
C PHE A 326 21.34 8.13 13.34
N SER A 327 20.04 7.87 13.33
CA SER A 327 19.10 8.41 12.34
C SER A 327 18.25 9.48 13.02
N PRO A 328 18.39 10.76 12.65
CA PRO A 328 17.67 11.84 13.31
C PRO A 328 16.26 12.02 12.75
N GLU A 329 15.47 12.81 13.46
CA GLU A 329 14.15 13.25 13.05
C GLU A 329 14.16 14.71 12.65
N VAL A 330 13.41 15.04 11.59
CA VAL A 330 13.20 16.42 11.16
C VAL A 330 11.72 16.72 11.15
N THR A 331 11.33 17.85 11.73
CA THR A 331 9.96 18.36 11.64
C THR A 331 9.93 19.52 10.67
N PHE A 332 8.99 19.51 9.72
CA PHE A 332 8.77 20.62 8.80
C PHE A 332 7.41 21.25 9.04
N VAL A 333 7.34 22.57 8.88
CA VAL A 333 6.10 23.35 8.91
C VAL A 333 5.98 24.10 7.58
N ILE A 334 4.88 23.88 6.87
CA ILE A 334 4.60 24.46 5.55
C ILE A 334 3.31 25.27 5.56
N ASP A 335 3.33 26.43 4.92
CA ASP A 335 2.15 27.24 4.68
C ASP A 335 1.24 26.59 3.62
N GLY A 336 -0.01 26.38 3.99
CA GLY A 336 -1.04 25.77 3.16
C GLY A 336 -1.44 26.63 1.97
N ALA A 337 -1.35 27.96 2.03
CA ALA A 337 -1.72 28.81 0.90
C ALA A 337 -0.60 28.85 -0.16
N THR A 338 0.65 29.00 0.27
CA THR A 338 1.75 29.30 -0.66
C THR A 338 2.73 28.15 -0.89
N ARG A 339 2.54 27.02 -0.21
CA ARG A 339 3.49 25.89 -0.20
C ARG A 339 4.88 26.30 0.32
N PHE A 340 4.99 27.39 1.06
CA PHE A 340 6.27 27.89 1.57
C PHE A 340 6.60 27.20 2.89
N VAL A 341 7.78 26.59 2.98
CA VAL A 341 8.26 26.02 4.25
C VAL A 341 8.68 27.17 5.15
N VAL A 342 7.91 27.38 6.20
CA VAL A 342 8.11 28.46 7.18
C VAL A 342 9.04 28.03 8.31
N GLY A 343 8.95 26.78 8.74
CA GLY A 343 9.58 26.32 9.97
C GLY A 343 10.19 24.95 9.80
N TRP A 344 11.27 24.69 10.51
CA TRP A 344 11.82 23.36 10.65
C TRP A 344 12.60 23.22 11.94
N SER A 345 12.74 21.99 12.41
CA SER A 345 13.60 21.64 13.54
C SER A 345 14.17 20.25 13.34
N MET A 346 15.26 19.94 14.06
CA MET A 346 15.85 18.61 14.10
C MET A 346 15.97 18.15 15.54
N ASP A 347 15.65 16.88 15.79
CA ASP A 347 15.78 16.25 17.10
C ASP A 347 16.31 14.81 16.98
N LEU A 348 16.71 14.24 18.11
CA LEU A 348 17.31 12.92 18.21
C LEU A 348 16.29 11.80 17.96
N ALA A 349 15.02 12.06 18.27
CA ALA A 349 13.87 11.19 18.07
C ALA A 349 12.59 12.03 18.01
N GLU A 350 11.47 11.40 17.62
CA GLU A 350 10.14 12.02 17.63
C GLU A 350 9.81 12.59 19.00
N ASN A 351 9.55 13.88 19.05
CA ASN A 351 9.30 14.59 20.30
C ASN A 351 8.51 15.87 20.08
N VAL A 352 7.69 16.22 21.07
CA VAL A 352 6.86 17.42 21.13
C VAL A 352 7.70 18.69 21.05
N PHE A 353 8.89 18.68 21.65
CA PHE A 353 9.80 19.83 21.60
C PHE A 353 10.38 20.07 20.21
N ALA A 354 10.50 19.04 19.38
CA ALA A 354 10.87 19.19 17.97
C ALA A 354 9.76 19.94 17.24
N VAL A 355 8.51 19.54 17.42
CA VAL A 355 7.33 20.21 16.84
C VAL A 355 7.26 21.67 17.28
N ALA A 356 7.32 21.92 18.59
CA ALA A 356 7.34 23.27 19.15
C ALA A 356 8.49 24.11 18.59
N GLY A 357 9.70 23.54 18.49
CA GLY A 357 10.87 24.22 17.92
C GLY A 357 10.68 24.60 16.45
N ALA A 358 10.03 23.75 15.64
CA ALA A 358 9.76 24.04 14.23
C ALA A 358 8.73 25.17 14.08
N ILE A 359 7.68 25.19 14.91
CA ILE A 359 6.70 26.27 14.95
C ILE A 359 7.36 27.56 15.42
N GLN A 360 8.16 27.52 16.49
CA GLN A 360 8.90 28.67 17.00
C GLN A 360 9.80 29.27 15.94
N HIS A 361 10.55 28.43 15.23
CA HIS A 361 11.38 28.84 14.10
C HIS A 361 10.54 29.52 13.01
N GLY A 362 9.36 28.96 12.69
CA GLY A 362 8.43 29.55 11.73
C GLY A 362 7.96 30.94 12.16
N ILE A 363 7.44 31.06 13.39
CA ILE A 363 6.86 32.31 13.90
C ILE A 363 7.92 33.41 13.95
N ARG A 364 9.13 33.08 14.39
CA ARG A 364 10.25 34.03 14.45
C ARG A 364 10.55 34.68 13.11
N ASN A 365 10.53 33.89 12.04
CA ASN A 365 11.01 34.31 10.71
C ASN A 365 9.88 34.78 9.79
N HIS A 366 8.66 34.32 10.00
CA HIS A 366 7.55 34.51 9.07
C HIS A 366 6.24 34.94 9.72
N GLY A 367 6.27 35.24 11.02
CA GLY A 367 5.12 35.65 11.81
C GLY A 367 4.16 34.51 12.12
N LYS A 368 3.16 34.82 12.94
CA LYS A 368 2.28 33.82 13.56
C LYS A 368 1.20 33.30 12.61
N PRO A 369 0.86 32.00 12.66
CA PRO A 369 -0.27 31.45 11.93
C PRO A 369 -1.60 31.63 12.66
N PHE A 370 -2.72 31.55 11.93
CA PHE A 370 -4.05 31.48 12.55
C PHE A 370 -4.41 30.04 12.98
N ILE A 371 -4.10 29.07 12.13
CA ILE A 371 -4.33 27.64 12.37
C ILE A 371 -3.02 26.88 12.19
N TYR A 372 -2.75 25.96 13.11
CA TYR A 372 -1.79 24.88 12.92
C TYR A 372 -2.55 23.59 12.67
N TYR A 373 -2.25 22.85 11.61
CA TYR A 373 -2.93 21.61 11.24
C TYR A 373 -1.94 20.45 11.23
N SER A 374 -2.12 19.49 12.12
CA SER A 374 -1.20 18.35 12.28
C SER A 374 -1.93 17.00 12.25
N ASP A 375 -1.19 15.91 12.48
CA ASP A 375 -1.78 14.58 12.67
C ASP A 375 -2.14 14.40 14.13
N ASN A 376 -2.96 13.41 14.44
CA ASN A 376 -3.32 13.07 15.82
C ASN A 376 -2.22 12.24 16.52
N GLY A 377 -0.95 12.44 16.15
CA GLY A 377 0.20 11.72 16.69
C GLY A 377 0.58 12.24 18.08
N SER A 378 1.23 11.39 18.89
CA SER A 378 1.60 11.73 20.28
C SER A 378 2.60 12.90 20.37
N GLY A 379 3.44 13.10 19.35
CA GLY A 379 4.34 14.26 19.29
C GLY A 379 3.65 15.57 18.94
N GLU A 380 2.54 15.49 18.22
CA GLU A 380 1.81 16.66 17.69
C GLU A 380 0.68 17.11 18.63
N THR A 381 0.11 16.20 19.43
CA THR A 381 -1.07 16.44 20.28
C THR A 381 -0.81 16.38 21.78
N ALA A 382 0.45 16.48 22.19
CA ALA A 382 0.78 16.41 23.61
C ALA A 382 0.26 17.63 24.39
N ASP A 383 -0.01 17.43 25.68
CA ASP A 383 -0.45 18.48 26.62
C ASP A 383 0.40 19.76 26.55
N VAL A 384 1.70 19.64 26.33
CA VAL A 384 2.59 20.80 26.22
C VAL A 384 2.21 21.74 25.06
N LEU A 385 1.65 21.19 23.97
CA LEU A 385 1.15 21.96 22.83
C LEU A 385 -0.31 22.38 23.02
N ASP A 386 -1.17 21.43 23.40
CA ASP A 386 -2.64 21.56 23.23
C ASP A 386 -3.43 21.76 24.51
N LYS A 387 -2.83 21.53 25.68
CA LYS A 387 -3.58 21.61 26.93
C LYS A 387 -4.23 22.97 27.07
N GLU A 388 -5.51 22.96 27.42
CA GLU A 388 -6.29 24.18 27.62
C GLU A 388 -5.56 25.12 28.61
N VAL A 389 -5.53 26.42 28.30
CA VAL A 389 -4.86 27.48 29.08
C VAL A 389 -3.32 27.47 29.08
N VAL A 390 -2.67 26.31 29.26
CA VAL A 390 -1.20 26.23 29.48
C VAL A 390 -0.41 25.74 28.26
N GLY A 391 -1.08 25.12 27.29
CA GLY A 391 -0.48 24.66 26.03
C GLY A 391 0.12 25.82 25.24
N ILE A 392 1.16 25.54 24.46
CA ILE A 392 1.82 26.55 23.62
C ILE A 392 0.84 27.14 22.59
N LEU A 393 0.07 26.30 21.89
CA LEU A 393 -0.82 26.76 20.82
C LEU A 393 -2.01 27.60 21.36
N PRO A 394 -2.73 27.17 22.41
CA PRO A 394 -3.75 28.01 23.05
C PRO A 394 -3.21 29.34 23.59
N ARG A 395 -2.02 29.36 24.22
CA ARG A 395 -1.40 30.61 24.71
C ARG A 395 -1.03 31.57 23.58
N LEU A 396 -0.65 31.02 22.44
CA LEU A 396 -0.45 31.82 21.23
C LEU A 396 -1.77 32.22 20.59
N GLY A 397 -2.93 31.67 20.97
CA GLY A 397 -4.20 31.89 20.26
C GLY A 397 -4.20 31.27 18.86
N VAL A 398 -3.47 30.18 18.67
CA VAL A 398 -3.42 29.40 17.43
C VAL A 398 -4.36 28.21 17.56
N ASN A 399 -5.31 28.09 16.65
CA ASN A 399 -6.23 26.95 16.64
C ASN A 399 -5.54 25.70 16.10
N HIS A 400 -5.73 24.55 16.77
CA HIS A 400 -5.09 23.29 16.39
C HIS A 400 -6.08 22.17 16.03
N PRO A 401 -6.67 22.17 14.81
CA PRO A 401 -7.37 21.02 14.27
C PRO A 401 -6.38 19.89 13.91
N THR A 402 -6.78 18.65 14.20
CA THR A 402 -6.03 17.43 13.82
C THR A 402 -6.73 16.66 12.71
N GLY A 403 -5.95 15.86 11.97
CA GLY A 403 -6.49 14.94 10.97
C GLY A 403 -7.43 13.89 11.59
N ILE A 404 -8.54 13.58 10.89
CA ILE A 404 -9.43 12.49 11.30
C ILE A 404 -8.67 11.16 11.13
N ALA A 405 -8.58 10.37 12.20
CA ALA A 405 -7.94 9.06 12.18
C ALA A 405 -8.48 8.19 11.01
N GLY A 406 -7.57 7.58 10.25
CA GLY A 406 -7.91 6.76 9.07
C GLY A 406 -8.37 7.54 7.84
N ASN A 407 -8.25 8.87 7.83
CA ASN A 407 -8.50 9.71 6.65
C ASN A 407 -7.20 10.24 6.01
N PRO A 408 -6.58 9.51 5.06
CA PRO A 408 -5.32 9.92 4.45
C PRO A 408 -5.44 11.16 3.54
N GLN A 409 -6.65 11.66 3.26
CA GLN A 409 -6.87 12.66 2.22
C GLN A 409 -6.68 14.12 2.70
N GLY A 410 -6.52 14.35 4.01
CA GLY A 410 -6.47 15.71 4.58
C GLY A 410 -5.09 16.39 4.54
N ARG A 411 -3.99 15.63 4.47
CA ARG A 411 -2.61 16.11 4.74
C ARG A 411 -1.64 15.93 3.55
N GLY A 412 -2.16 15.74 2.34
CA GLY A 412 -1.32 15.43 1.16
C GLY A 412 -0.21 16.46 0.84
N ILE A 413 -0.33 17.71 1.30
CA ILE A 413 0.70 18.76 1.11
C ILE A 413 2.00 18.39 1.85
N ILE A 414 1.92 18.17 3.17
CA ILE A 414 3.10 17.88 3.98
C ILE A 414 3.64 16.48 3.68
N GLU A 415 2.77 15.50 3.41
CA GLU A 415 3.19 14.16 2.98
C GLU A 415 4.01 14.19 1.68
N ARG A 416 3.62 15.05 0.72
CA ARG A 416 4.38 15.23 -0.53
C ARG A 416 5.72 15.89 -0.27
N LEU A 417 5.79 16.86 0.64
CA LEU A 417 7.05 17.46 1.07
C LEU A 417 7.96 16.42 1.72
N ASN A 418 7.46 15.62 2.66
CA ASN A 418 8.22 14.60 3.38
C ASN A 418 8.74 13.49 2.44
N ARG A 419 8.04 13.20 1.34
CA ARG A 419 8.54 12.30 0.29
C ARG A 419 9.63 12.89 -0.60
N THR A 420 9.81 14.20 -0.63
CA THR A 420 10.68 14.88 -1.60
C THR A 420 11.89 15.55 -0.95
N LEU A 421 11.67 16.47 -0.02
CA LEU A 421 12.72 17.31 0.56
C LEU A 421 13.69 16.50 1.46
N PRO A 422 13.24 15.77 2.50
CA PRO A 422 14.12 14.94 3.31
C PRO A 422 14.92 13.94 2.49
N MET A 423 14.27 13.28 1.52
CA MET A 423 14.92 12.30 0.65
C MET A 423 16.01 12.93 -0.23
N ARG A 424 15.79 14.15 -0.75
CA ARG A 424 16.79 14.88 -1.53
C ARG A 424 18.01 15.24 -0.68
N ILE A 425 17.79 15.72 0.55
CA ILE A 425 18.86 16.04 1.51
C ILE A 425 19.63 14.75 1.83
N ALA A 426 18.92 13.68 2.17
CA ALA A 426 19.52 12.43 2.59
C ALA A 426 20.42 11.80 1.52
N ARG A 427 20.02 11.86 0.25
CA ARG A 427 20.79 11.34 -0.88
C ARG A 427 22.11 12.06 -1.16
N LYS A 428 22.36 13.23 -0.55
CA LYS A 428 23.68 13.89 -0.60
C LYS A 428 24.76 13.08 0.13
N TYR A 429 24.37 12.19 1.05
CA TYR A 429 25.28 11.47 1.94
C TYR A 429 25.37 9.98 1.61
N ARG A 430 26.58 9.42 1.78
CA ARG A 430 26.86 7.98 1.57
C ARG A 430 26.17 7.08 2.60
N THR A 431 25.73 7.65 3.73
CA THR A 431 24.99 6.97 4.79
C THR A 431 23.49 6.80 4.51
N TYR A 432 23.00 7.27 3.36
CA TYR A 432 21.60 7.14 2.94
C TYR A 432 21.17 5.67 2.81
N PHE A 433 20.11 5.27 3.50
CA PHE A 433 19.59 3.90 3.51
C PHE A 433 18.16 3.75 2.97
N GLY A 434 17.61 4.80 2.35
CA GLY A 434 16.27 4.76 1.77
C GLY A 434 16.19 4.01 0.44
N LYS A 435 15.02 4.06 -0.20
CA LYS A 435 14.75 3.40 -1.49
C LYS A 435 15.75 3.85 -2.57
N GLY A 436 16.36 2.89 -3.25
CA GLY A 436 17.34 3.09 -4.32
C GLY A 436 18.81 3.10 -3.87
N ALA A 437 19.11 2.98 -2.57
CA ALA A 437 20.48 2.86 -2.08
C ALA A 437 21.05 1.45 -2.31
N ASP A 438 22.36 1.36 -2.59
CA ASP A 438 23.05 0.07 -2.67
C ASP A 438 23.24 -0.53 -1.26
N ARG A 439 22.55 -1.66 -1.03
CA ARG A 439 22.52 -2.36 0.25
C ARG A 439 23.90 -2.89 0.64
N GLU A 440 24.71 -3.33 -0.31
CA GLU A 440 26.01 -3.93 0.00
C GLU A 440 27.04 -2.88 0.41
N THR A 441 27.09 -1.75 -0.32
CA THR A 441 27.91 -0.59 0.09
C THR A 441 27.53 -0.09 1.47
N LEU A 442 26.23 0.02 1.77
CA LEU A 442 25.76 0.42 3.10
C LEU A 442 26.12 -0.58 4.20
N ARG A 443 26.03 -1.89 3.91
CA ARG A 443 26.40 -2.93 4.88
C ARG A 443 27.89 -2.86 5.22
N LYS A 444 28.75 -2.59 4.23
CA LYS A 444 30.19 -2.36 4.43
C LYS A 444 30.44 -1.09 5.24
N LEU A 445 29.85 0.04 4.84
CA LEU A 445 30.00 1.31 5.55
C LEU A 445 29.56 1.21 7.02
N ASN A 446 28.40 0.61 7.30
CA ASN A 446 27.92 0.43 8.66
C ASN A 446 28.84 -0.47 9.51
N ARG A 447 29.44 -1.50 8.91
CA ARG A 447 30.41 -2.37 9.58
C ARG A 447 31.70 -1.61 9.91
N ASP A 448 32.20 -0.84 8.96
CA ASP A 448 33.41 -0.02 9.11
C ASP A 448 33.20 1.08 10.15
N LEU A 449 32.02 1.72 10.18
CA LEU A 449 31.63 2.67 11.22
C LEU A 449 31.61 2.01 12.60
N ARG A 450 30.92 0.87 12.77
CA ARG A 450 30.91 0.14 14.05
C ARG A 450 32.33 -0.22 14.51
N SER A 451 33.16 -0.70 13.58
CA SER A 451 34.57 -1.00 13.86
C SER A 451 35.36 0.25 14.28
N ALA A 452 35.14 1.39 13.62
CA ALA A 452 35.79 2.66 13.95
C ALA A 452 35.45 3.11 15.38
N PHE A 453 34.16 3.09 15.77
CA PHE A 453 33.75 3.46 17.12
C PHE A 453 34.29 2.53 18.20
N ASN A 454 34.30 1.22 17.97
CA ASN A 454 34.91 0.26 18.91
C ASN A 454 36.42 0.52 19.05
N THR A 455 37.10 0.89 17.97
CA THR A 455 38.55 1.20 17.99
C THR A 455 38.83 2.48 18.79
N LEU A 456 38.00 3.51 18.61
CA LEU A 456 38.09 4.76 19.38
C LEU A 456 37.82 4.54 20.87
N GLN A 457 36.85 3.70 21.22
CA GLN A 457 36.59 3.34 22.62
C GLN A 457 37.77 2.62 23.28
N GLN A 458 38.54 1.85 22.52
CA GLN A 458 39.76 1.20 22.99
C GLN A 458 40.99 2.13 23.02
N GLY A 459 40.84 3.42 22.73
CA GLY A 459 41.95 4.39 22.68
C GLY A 459 42.95 4.15 21.54
N LYS A 460 42.57 3.38 20.52
CA LYS A 460 43.45 3.01 19.40
C LYS A 460 43.28 3.93 18.20
N ASN A 461 44.35 4.05 17.41
CA ASN A 461 44.33 4.81 16.16
C ASN A 461 43.50 4.10 15.07
N LEU A 462 42.69 4.89 14.35
CA LEU A 462 41.88 4.40 13.25
C LEU A 462 42.73 3.98 12.04
N ASN A 463 42.40 2.83 11.47
CA ASN A 463 42.95 2.41 10.18
C ASN A 463 42.38 3.23 9.02
N ALA A 464 42.94 3.08 7.81
CA ALA A 464 42.54 3.86 6.64
C ALA A 464 41.05 3.69 6.26
N LYS A 465 40.50 2.48 6.39
CA LYS A 465 39.08 2.18 6.08
C LYS A 465 38.14 2.82 7.10
N GLN A 466 38.46 2.71 8.38
CA GLN A 466 37.72 3.33 9.47
C GLN A 466 37.73 4.86 9.37
N ARG A 467 38.90 5.45 9.05
CA ARG A 467 39.02 6.90 8.83
C ARG A 467 38.19 7.37 7.63
N ALA A 468 38.18 6.60 6.55
CA ALA A 468 37.33 6.88 5.39
C ALA A 468 35.84 6.79 5.74
N ALA A 469 35.43 5.75 6.49
CA ALA A 469 34.05 5.59 6.93
C ALA A 469 33.58 6.73 7.84
N MET A 470 34.44 7.20 8.77
CA MET A 470 34.14 8.36 9.63
C MET A 470 33.99 9.66 8.85
N ARG A 471 34.77 9.86 7.78
CA ARG A 471 34.61 11.02 6.89
C ARG A 471 33.30 10.99 6.10
N ASP A 472 32.79 9.79 5.81
CA ASP A 472 31.52 9.62 5.11
C ASP A 472 30.29 9.80 6.04
N LEU A 473 30.51 9.88 7.36
CA LEU A 473 29.46 10.14 8.36
C LEU A 473 29.33 11.65 8.61
N PRO A 474 28.23 12.30 8.19
CA PRO A 474 28.04 13.71 8.46
C PRO A 474 27.88 13.98 9.96
N SER A 475 28.42 15.09 10.43
CA SER A 475 28.16 15.64 11.76
C SER A 475 26.73 16.17 11.87
N TRP A 476 26.26 16.34 13.10
CA TRP A 476 24.97 16.98 13.39
C TRP A 476 24.87 18.38 12.75
N SER A 477 25.92 19.20 12.91
CA SER A 477 25.95 20.56 12.36
C SER A 477 25.90 20.59 10.83
N GLU A 478 26.64 19.71 10.16
CA GLU A 478 26.60 19.60 8.68
C GLU A 478 25.21 19.19 8.20
N LEU A 479 24.52 18.33 8.94
CA LEU A 479 23.17 17.92 8.59
C LEU A 479 22.14 19.05 8.79
N CYS A 480 22.21 19.79 9.91
CA CYS A 480 21.37 20.97 10.13
C CYS A 480 21.53 21.99 9.00
N GLU A 481 22.76 22.23 8.56
CA GLU A 481 23.05 23.14 7.47
C GLU A 481 22.50 22.63 6.12
N ALA A 482 22.62 21.33 5.86
CA ALA A 482 22.03 20.74 4.66
C ALA A 482 20.49 20.77 4.65
N VAL A 483 19.85 20.73 5.82
CA VAL A 483 18.39 20.96 5.94
C VAL A 483 18.05 22.40 5.63
N ARG A 484 18.78 23.37 6.19
CA ARG A 484 18.64 24.80 5.90
C ARG A 484 18.73 25.09 4.40
N GLU A 485 19.78 24.61 3.74
CA GLU A 485 19.95 24.72 2.28
C GLU A 485 18.83 24.02 1.51
N GLY A 486 18.39 22.85 2.00
CA GLY A 486 17.31 22.09 1.37
C GLY A 486 15.98 22.86 1.38
N VAL A 487 15.66 23.50 2.50
CA VAL A 487 14.48 24.36 2.67
C VAL A 487 14.57 25.56 1.74
N GLU A 488 15.73 26.23 1.72
CA GLU A 488 15.98 27.37 0.83
C GLU A 488 15.82 26.99 -0.66
N TRP A 489 16.38 25.85 -1.06
CA TRP A 489 16.19 25.31 -2.40
C TRP A 489 14.71 25.02 -2.70
N TYR A 490 13.99 24.40 -1.76
CA TYR A 490 12.58 24.07 -1.95
C TYR A 490 11.72 25.33 -2.10
N ASN A 491 11.96 26.35 -1.29
CA ASN A 491 11.20 27.60 -1.32
C ASN A 491 11.47 28.42 -2.59
N ASN A 492 12.62 28.22 -3.25
CA ASN A 492 13.01 28.98 -4.45
C ASN A 492 12.86 28.21 -5.78
N ARG A 493 12.50 26.93 -5.76
CA ARG A 493 12.24 26.16 -6.99
C ARG A 493 10.82 26.39 -7.51
N PRO A 494 10.56 26.28 -8.83
CA PRO A 494 9.21 26.24 -9.37
C PRO A 494 8.37 25.09 -8.77
N HIS A 495 7.13 25.37 -8.39
CA HIS A 495 6.24 24.40 -7.75
C HIS A 495 4.96 24.17 -8.57
N SER A 496 4.75 22.94 -9.05
CA SER A 496 3.66 22.59 -9.98
C SER A 496 2.24 22.84 -9.46
N GLU A 497 2.05 22.80 -8.13
CA GLU A 497 0.76 23.10 -7.49
C GLU A 497 0.47 24.61 -7.34
N LEU A 498 1.41 25.48 -7.68
CA LEU A 498 1.22 26.94 -7.66
C LEU A 498 0.86 27.45 -9.05
N PRO A 499 0.23 28.63 -9.19
CA PRO A 499 -0.11 29.17 -10.50
C PRO A 499 1.09 29.30 -11.45
N MET A 500 0.80 29.26 -12.75
CA MET A 500 1.80 29.57 -13.78
C MET A 500 1.97 31.08 -13.93
N LYS A 501 3.23 31.50 -14.12
CA LYS A 501 3.59 32.85 -14.55
C LYS A 501 3.32 33.00 -16.05
N ALA A 502 3.26 34.25 -16.52
CA ALA A 502 3.13 34.56 -17.94
C ALA A 502 4.24 33.94 -18.81
N ASN A 503 5.42 33.66 -18.23
CA ASN A 503 6.54 33.02 -18.93
C ASN A 503 6.44 31.48 -19.02
N GLY A 504 5.30 30.88 -18.68
CA GLY A 504 5.05 29.44 -18.76
C GLY A 504 5.72 28.60 -17.66
N LYS A 505 6.39 29.22 -16.67
CA LYS A 505 6.91 28.53 -15.48
C LYS A 505 5.99 28.74 -14.29
N HIS A 506 5.85 27.73 -13.44
CA HIS A 506 5.17 27.90 -12.16
C HIS A 506 5.93 28.89 -11.25
N PHE A 507 5.19 29.58 -10.37
CA PHE A 507 5.80 30.33 -9.27
C PHE A 507 6.60 29.40 -8.36
N SER A 508 7.67 29.91 -7.74
CA SER A 508 8.24 29.30 -6.54
C SER A 508 7.39 29.65 -5.31
N PRO A 509 7.44 28.85 -4.23
CA PRO A 509 6.76 29.20 -2.99
C PRO A 509 7.12 30.59 -2.46
N ALA A 510 8.39 30.99 -2.54
CA ALA A 510 8.85 32.31 -2.11
C ALA A 510 8.29 33.45 -3.00
N GLU A 511 8.33 33.27 -4.32
CA GLU A 511 7.77 34.27 -5.25
C GLU A 511 6.26 34.41 -5.06
N TYR A 512 5.54 33.29 -4.93
CA TYR A 512 4.09 33.29 -4.76
C TYR A 512 3.67 33.89 -3.42
N ARG A 513 4.38 33.56 -2.34
CA ARG A 513 4.17 34.18 -1.03
C ARG A 513 4.36 35.69 -1.08
N LYS A 514 5.46 36.17 -1.70
CA LYS A 514 5.71 37.61 -1.85
C LYS A 514 4.60 38.30 -2.64
N LYS A 515 4.13 37.66 -3.71
CA LYS A 515 3.00 38.16 -4.51
C LYS A 515 1.72 38.26 -3.66
N ARG A 516 1.35 37.20 -2.95
CA ARG A 516 0.12 37.16 -2.13
C ARG A 516 0.16 38.16 -1.00
N LEU A 517 1.29 38.33 -0.31
CA LEU A 517 1.44 39.35 0.72
C LEU A 517 1.25 40.78 0.18
N ALA A 518 1.66 41.03 -1.06
CA ALA A 518 1.45 42.33 -1.69
C ALA A 518 0.00 42.55 -2.19
N GLU A 519 -0.76 41.47 -2.41
CA GLU A 519 -2.14 41.52 -2.93
C GLU A 519 -3.21 41.47 -1.83
N GLU A 520 -2.98 40.71 -0.75
CA GLU A 520 -3.99 40.41 0.26
C GLU A 520 -4.09 41.46 1.39
N ASP A 521 -3.13 42.39 1.50
CA ASP A 521 -2.98 43.30 2.66
C ASP A 521 -3.08 42.55 4.02
N THR A 522 -2.64 41.29 4.04
CA THR A 522 -2.72 40.42 5.22
C THR A 522 -1.78 40.94 6.29
N GLU A 523 -2.34 41.47 7.37
CA GLU A 523 -1.58 41.91 8.54
C GLU A 523 -1.07 40.68 9.30
N ILE A 524 0.23 40.41 9.18
CA ILE A 524 0.87 39.31 9.90
C ILE A 524 1.18 39.77 11.32
N GLU A 525 0.68 39.04 12.31
CA GLU A 525 1.04 39.21 13.71
C GLU A 525 2.47 38.70 13.96
N TRP A 526 3.31 39.54 14.57
CA TRP A 526 4.69 39.22 14.94
C TRP A 526 4.83 39.20 16.45
N LEU A 527 5.64 38.28 16.96
CA LEU A 527 6.05 38.25 18.37
C LEU A 527 7.47 38.77 18.48
N SER A 528 7.75 39.55 19.51
CA SER A 528 9.12 39.90 19.88
C SER A 528 9.91 38.66 20.30
N ASP A 529 11.24 38.72 20.22
CA ASP A 529 12.11 37.62 20.68
C ASP A 529 11.87 37.25 22.16
N VAL A 530 11.43 38.22 22.97
CA VAL A 530 11.11 38.02 24.39
C VAL A 530 9.78 37.28 24.55
N GLU A 531 8.72 37.73 23.87
CA GLU A 531 7.42 37.07 23.88
C GLU A 531 7.51 35.66 23.31
N LEU A 532 8.23 35.49 22.19
CA LEU A 532 8.43 34.18 21.58
C LEU A 532 9.16 33.21 22.52
N ARG A 533 10.15 33.69 23.27
CA ARG A 533 10.83 32.86 24.27
C ARG A 533 9.90 32.48 25.42
N ASP A 534 9.10 33.42 25.91
CA ASP A 534 8.19 33.17 27.04
C ASP A 534 7.03 32.24 26.66
N MET A 535 6.43 32.44 25.48
CA MET A 535 5.29 31.65 25.01
C MET A 535 5.65 30.20 24.70
N PHE A 536 6.89 29.93 24.27
CA PHE A 536 7.37 28.57 23.98
C PHE A 536 8.00 27.87 25.19
N ARG A 537 8.12 28.53 26.35
CA ARG A 537 8.46 27.83 27.60
C ARG A 537 7.30 26.92 28.00
N PRO A 538 7.54 25.62 28.23
CA PRO A 538 6.51 24.73 28.73
C PRO A 538 5.97 25.23 30.06
N MET A 539 4.66 25.12 30.24
CA MET A 539 3.96 25.59 31.43
C MET A 539 3.13 24.46 32.04
N VAL A 540 3.22 24.29 33.36
CA VAL A 540 2.47 23.28 34.09
C VAL A 540 1.95 23.84 35.41
N GLU A 541 0.80 23.34 35.83
CA GLU A 541 0.23 23.67 37.13
C GLU A 541 0.85 22.82 38.23
N LYS A 542 1.34 23.48 39.29
CA LYS A 542 1.84 22.79 40.48
C LYS A 542 1.35 23.44 41.77
N PRO A 543 1.07 22.65 42.81
CA PRO A 543 0.76 23.18 44.12
C PRO A 543 2.01 23.73 44.80
N VAL A 544 1.88 24.85 45.49
CA VAL A 544 2.92 25.37 46.38
C VAL A 544 2.75 24.77 47.77
N ARG A 545 3.82 24.20 48.33
CA ARG A 545 3.83 23.69 49.71
C ARG A 545 5.04 24.27 50.44
N ARG A 546 4.82 24.98 51.52
CA ARG A 546 5.88 25.59 52.36
C ARG A 546 6.92 26.41 51.58
N CYS A 547 6.47 27.20 50.61
CA CYS A 547 7.32 27.95 49.67
C CYS A 547 8.16 27.07 48.72
N GLU A 548 7.85 25.78 48.64
CA GLU A 548 8.49 24.80 47.76
C GLU A 548 7.54 24.39 46.64
N ILE A 549 8.13 24.11 45.49
CA ILE A 549 7.44 23.52 44.33
C ILE A 549 8.25 22.31 43.88
N HIS A 550 7.59 21.16 43.79
CA HIS A 550 8.19 19.91 43.33
C HIS A 550 7.92 19.72 41.84
N TRP A 551 8.98 19.58 41.05
CA TRP A 551 8.88 19.36 39.60
C TRP A 551 10.08 18.58 39.08
N LEU A 552 9.84 17.52 38.30
CA LEU A 552 10.88 16.64 37.71
C LEU A 552 11.96 16.17 38.71
N ASN A 553 11.53 15.69 39.89
CA ASN A 553 12.39 15.30 41.01
C ASN A 553 13.26 16.43 41.61
N ASN A 554 13.07 17.68 41.18
CA ASN A 554 13.70 18.86 41.74
C ASN A 554 12.76 19.58 42.71
N ILE A 555 13.35 20.22 43.72
CA ILE A 555 12.66 21.08 44.69
C ILE A 555 13.11 22.51 44.42
N TYR A 556 12.15 23.36 44.04
CA TYR A 556 12.36 24.79 43.80
C TYR A 556 11.83 25.58 44.98
N TYR A 557 12.57 26.59 45.41
CA TYR A 557 12.22 27.41 46.57
C TYR A 557 12.35 28.91 46.28
N ALA A 558 11.38 29.68 46.77
CA ALA A 558 11.41 31.14 46.81
C ALA A 558 10.58 31.65 48.01
N PRO A 559 11.12 32.50 48.91
CA PRO A 559 10.38 33.06 50.05
C PRO A 559 9.05 33.75 49.68
N GLU A 560 8.97 34.31 48.48
CA GLU A 560 7.83 35.02 47.89
C GLU A 560 6.62 34.10 47.67
N LEU A 561 6.82 32.77 47.66
CA LEU A 561 5.76 31.77 47.52
C LEU A 561 4.96 31.54 48.81
N ARG A 562 5.27 32.28 49.90
CA ARG A 562 4.61 32.12 51.20
C ARG A 562 3.10 32.29 51.13
N ASP A 563 2.64 33.33 50.44
CA ASP A 563 1.22 33.71 50.39
C ASP A 563 0.39 32.78 49.48
N GLU A 564 1.07 31.98 48.65
CA GLU A 564 0.43 31.00 47.76
C GLU A 564 0.43 29.58 48.35
N HIS A 565 0.72 29.43 49.65
CA HIS A 565 0.69 28.12 50.32
C HIS A 565 -0.64 27.38 50.13
N GLY A 566 -0.57 26.14 49.63
CA GLY A 566 -1.74 25.30 49.37
C GLY A 566 -2.49 25.62 48.07
N ARG A 567 -2.12 26.70 47.36
CA ARG A 567 -2.71 27.06 46.07
C ARG A 567 -1.91 26.48 44.91
N LYS A 568 -2.57 26.36 43.76
CA LYS A 568 -1.93 26.01 42.48
C LYS A 568 -1.37 27.28 41.83
N VAL A 569 -0.16 27.15 41.29
CA VAL A 569 0.52 28.18 40.51
C VAL A 569 0.93 27.60 39.16
N LEU A 570 1.15 28.47 38.19
CA LEU A 570 1.71 28.14 36.89
C LEU A 570 3.23 28.23 36.98
N ILE A 571 3.93 27.16 36.61
CA ILE A 571 5.39 27.18 36.49
C ILE A 571 5.80 27.09 35.04
N SER A 572 6.69 27.99 34.62
CA SER A 572 7.37 27.94 33.33
C SER A 572 8.84 27.57 33.54
N TYR A 573 9.34 26.63 32.75
CA TYR A 573 10.70 26.12 32.90
C TYR A 573 11.45 26.04 31.57
N ASP A 574 12.77 26.00 31.62
CA ASP A 574 13.63 25.75 30.47
C ASP A 574 13.94 24.26 30.40
N ILE A 575 13.84 23.65 29.21
CA ILE A 575 14.12 22.23 29.01
C ILE A 575 15.63 21.90 29.07
N HIS A 576 16.48 22.91 28.89
CA HIS A 576 17.94 22.78 28.92
C HIS A 576 18.57 23.31 30.22
N ASP A 577 17.83 24.10 31.01
CA ASP A 577 18.30 24.66 32.28
C ASP A 577 17.27 24.47 33.41
N ALA A 578 17.61 23.58 34.35
CA ALA A 578 16.80 23.28 35.52
C ALA A 578 17.14 24.15 36.75
N SER A 579 18.04 25.14 36.64
CA SER A 579 18.52 25.93 37.78
C SER A 579 17.43 26.78 38.44
N LYS A 580 16.47 27.26 37.65
CA LYS A 580 15.36 28.08 38.12
C LYS A 580 14.09 27.86 37.31
N ILE A 581 12.96 28.17 37.93
CA ILE A 581 11.64 28.20 37.28
C ILE A 581 10.99 29.56 37.49
N THR A 582 10.21 30.00 36.51
CA THR A 582 9.37 31.20 36.60
C THR A 582 8.01 30.81 37.16
N VAL A 583 7.54 31.48 38.21
CA VAL A 583 6.26 31.17 38.88
C VAL A 583 5.26 32.31 38.68
N ARG A 584 4.05 31.96 38.25
CA ARG A 584 2.92 32.89 38.02
C ARG A 584 1.65 32.36 38.69
N ARG A 585 0.72 33.24 39.04
CA ARG A 585 -0.65 32.85 39.44
C ARG A 585 -1.44 32.32 38.24
N LEU A 586 -2.61 31.73 38.49
CA LEU A 586 -3.50 31.24 37.44
C LEU A 586 -4.04 32.35 36.52
N ASP A 587 -4.08 33.60 36.99
CA ASP A 587 -4.41 34.78 36.18
C ASP A 587 -3.23 35.30 35.31
N GLY A 588 -2.08 34.62 35.37
CA GLY A 588 -0.86 34.99 34.65
C GLY A 588 0.03 36.00 35.38
N SER A 589 -0.37 36.54 36.54
CA SER A 589 0.45 37.51 37.27
C SER A 589 1.75 36.88 37.79
N PHE A 590 2.88 37.55 37.52
CA PHE A 590 4.19 37.10 37.97
C PHE A 590 4.32 37.17 39.49
N ILE A 591 4.86 36.10 40.08
CA ILE A 591 5.14 36.02 41.53
C ILE A 591 6.64 36.16 41.75
N CYS A 592 7.44 35.21 41.26
CA CYS A 592 8.89 35.14 41.51
C CYS A 592 9.60 34.17 40.56
N GLU A 593 10.93 34.19 40.58
CA GLU A 593 11.75 33.08 40.09
C GLU A 593 12.15 32.17 41.25
N ALA A 594 11.76 30.89 41.22
CA ALA A 594 12.12 29.93 42.26
C ALA A 594 13.38 29.15 41.85
N VAL A 595 14.33 29.03 42.78
CA VAL A 595 15.68 28.48 42.52
C VAL A 595 15.75 27.04 43.02
N TRP A 596 16.36 26.15 42.23
CA TRP A 596 16.59 24.77 42.61
C TRP A 596 17.40 24.69 43.90
N ASN A 597 16.87 23.96 44.90
CA ASN A 597 17.48 23.84 46.23
C ASN A 597 17.78 25.19 46.91
N GLY A 598 17.00 26.25 46.62
CA GLY A 598 17.25 27.60 47.16
C GLY A 598 17.27 27.69 48.70
N ASN A 599 16.51 26.82 49.37
CA ASN A 599 16.48 26.66 50.83
C ASN A 599 17.45 25.61 51.38
N LYS A 600 18.14 24.85 50.53
CA LYS A 600 19.08 23.82 50.97
C LYS A 600 20.32 24.51 51.55
N ARG A 601 20.63 24.17 52.79
CA ARG A 601 21.86 24.58 53.49
C ARG A 601 22.57 23.32 53.96
N ALA A 602 23.90 23.37 54.06
CA ALA A 602 24.65 22.27 54.66
C ALA A 602 24.23 22.08 56.13
N ALA A 603 24.07 20.83 56.58
CA ALA A 603 23.61 20.50 57.93
C ALA A 603 24.53 21.05 59.04
N PHE A 604 25.79 21.31 58.70
CA PHE A 604 26.77 21.95 59.58
C PHE A 604 27.42 23.13 58.84
N PRO A 605 27.70 24.27 59.51
CA PRO A 605 28.49 25.34 58.94
C PRO A 605 29.89 24.81 58.62
N VAL A 606 30.30 24.93 57.36
CA VAL A 606 31.64 24.54 56.95
C VAL A 606 32.63 25.51 57.59
N THR A 607 33.41 25.05 58.58
CA THR A 607 34.47 25.86 59.17
C THR A 607 35.53 26.17 58.10
N ALA A 608 36.20 27.31 58.21
CA ALA A 608 37.26 27.70 57.27
C ALA A 608 38.37 26.63 57.15
N GLU A 609 38.60 25.87 58.23
CA GLU A 609 39.52 24.74 58.27
C GLU A 609 39.04 23.55 57.43
N TYR A 610 37.76 23.16 57.52
CA TYR A 610 37.20 22.07 56.70
C TYR A 610 37.17 22.43 55.21
N HIS A 611 36.88 23.70 54.87
CA HIS A 611 36.90 24.16 53.48
C HIS A 611 38.33 24.17 52.89
N LYS A 612 39.32 24.64 53.66
CA LYS A 612 40.75 24.55 53.28
C LYS A 612 41.22 23.10 53.18
N HIS A 613 40.77 22.22 54.07
CA HIS A 613 41.09 20.79 54.04
C HIS A 613 40.51 20.10 52.80
N GLN A 614 39.23 20.36 52.47
CA GLN A 614 38.59 19.86 51.25
C GLN A 614 39.23 20.41 49.97
N GLN A 615 39.59 21.70 49.91
CA GLN A 615 40.35 22.25 48.78
C GLN A 615 41.75 21.62 48.66
N ARG A 616 42.40 21.30 49.79
CA ARG A 616 43.69 20.62 49.81
C ARG A 616 43.59 19.18 49.31
N ILE A 617 42.54 18.44 49.72
CA ILE A 617 42.24 17.09 49.22
C ILE A 617 41.88 17.13 47.73
N LYS A 618 41.05 18.08 47.29
CA LYS A 618 40.67 18.26 45.89
C LYS A 618 41.86 18.64 45.01
N GLY A 619 42.75 19.51 45.50
CA GLY A 619 44.02 19.84 44.86
C GLY A 619 45.05 18.71 44.90
N MET A 620 45.02 17.82 45.91
CA MET A 620 45.80 16.59 45.91
C MET A 620 45.28 15.59 44.88
N ARG A 621 43.96 15.40 44.78
CA ARG A 621 43.34 14.57 43.74
C ARG A 621 43.64 15.08 42.34
N LYS A 622 43.46 16.39 42.10
CA LYS A 622 43.78 17.00 40.81
C LYS A 622 45.26 16.85 40.43
N ARG A 623 46.18 17.01 41.40
CA ARG A 623 47.62 16.75 41.18
C ARG A 623 47.95 15.27 40.99
N ALA A 624 47.19 14.37 41.62
CA ALA A 624 47.33 12.93 41.40
C ALA A 624 46.80 12.53 40.02
N GLU A 625 45.67 13.10 39.58
CA GLU A 625 45.11 12.93 38.24
C GLU A 625 46.01 13.55 37.17
N GLU A 626 46.56 14.75 37.39
CA GLU A 626 47.58 15.35 36.51
C GLU A 626 48.83 14.48 36.48
N LYS A 627 49.32 13.96 37.61
CA LYS A 627 50.45 13.00 37.61
C LYS A 627 50.13 11.67 36.94
N LEU A 628 48.88 11.20 37.02
CA LEU A 628 48.45 9.97 36.36
C LEU A 628 48.35 10.19 34.84
N ARG A 629 47.87 11.37 34.44
CA ARG A 629 47.78 11.83 33.06
C ARG A 629 49.16 12.09 32.46
N ASP A 630 50.07 12.71 33.21
CA ASP A 630 51.47 12.90 32.83
C ASP A 630 52.20 11.55 32.75
N ALA A 631 51.92 10.60 33.66
CA ALA A 631 52.46 9.23 33.58
C ALA A 631 51.86 8.39 32.44
N GLU A 632 50.60 8.64 32.05
CA GLU A 632 49.97 8.06 30.86
C GLU A 632 50.53 8.67 29.56
N ASP A 633 50.83 9.97 29.56
CA ASP A 633 51.46 10.70 28.45
C ASP A 633 52.97 10.37 28.32
N GLU A 634 53.66 10.05 29.42
CA GLU A 634 55.08 9.63 29.45
C GLU A 634 55.29 8.13 29.15
N ASN A 635 54.24 7.35 28.92
CA ASN A 635 54.38 5.92 28.64
C ASN A 635 54.79 5.63 27.17
N ILE A 636 55.98 6.08 26.81
CA ILE A 636 56.84 5.51 25.76
C ILE A 636 57.92 4.70 26.50
N ASN A 637 57.81 3.37 26.42
CA ASN A 637 58.69 2.33 26.99
C ASN A 637 60.15 2.74 27.27
N VAL A 638 60.69 2.37 28.45
CA VAL A 638 61.96 1.60 28.62
C VAL A 638 62.27 1.27 30.12
N LEU A 639 62.44 -0.04 30.37
CA LEU A 639 63.30 -0.81 31.31
C LEU A 639 63.35 -0.59 32.85
N GLU A 640 63.09 -1.73 33.51
CA GLU A 640 63.63 -2.30 34.77
C GLU A 640 64.29 -1.40 35.83
N HIS A 641 63.70 -1.37 37.05
CA HIS A 641 64.48 -1.64 38.26
C HIS A 641 63.67 -2.01 39.52
N LYS A 642 64.13 -3.13 40.12
CA LYS A 642 64.23 -3.53 41.54
C LYS A 642 63.01 -3.55 42.47
N GLN A 643 62.69 -4.76 42.93
CA GLN A 643 62.02 -5.02 44.21
C GLN A 643 62.80 -4.42 45.39
N PRO A 644 62.12 -3.79 46.36
CA PRO A 644 62.61 -3.66 47.73
C PRO A 644 62.05 -4.77 48.62
N GLU A 645 62.94 -5.31 49.46
CA GLU A 645 62.73 -6.31 50.50
C GLU A 645 61.70 -5.90 51.59
N PRO A 646 61.10 -6.88 52.30
CA PRO A 646 60.04 -6.65 53.27
C PRO A 646 60.57 -6.06 54.58
N TRP A 647 59.99 -4.93 55.00
CA TRP A 647 60.17 -4.40 56.35
C TRP A 647 59.24 -5.10 57.34
N VAL A 648 59.85 -5.70 58.35
CA VAL A 648 59.24 -6.31 59.53
C VAL A 648 58.88 -5.21 60.51
N GLY A 649 57.66 -5.19 61.06
CA GLY A 649 57.32 -4.19 62.09
C GLY A 649 55.84 -4.05 62.48
N ASN A 650 55.30 -5.07 63.15
CA ASN A 650 54.28 -5.02 64.20
C ASN A 650 53.21 -3.92 64.17
N ILE A 651 52.00 -4.25 63.68
CA ILE A 651 50.75 -3.82 64.34
C ILE A 651 49.74 -4.98 64.37
N TYR A 652 49.48 -5.41 65.61
CA TYR A 652 48.38 -6.18 66.19
C TYR A 652 47.19 -6.60 65.27
N GLN A 653 46.98 -7.92 65.15
CA GLN A 653 45.73 -8.55 64.72
C GLN A 653 44.91 -8.99 65.95
N PRO A 654 43.60 -8.67 66.04
CA PRO A 654 42.65 -9.49 66.78
C PRO A 654 42.14 -10.62 65.87
N VAL A 655 42.21 -11.83 66.42
CA VAL A 655 41.75 -13.09 65.85
C VAL A 655 40.24 -13.21 66.06
N GLY A 656 39.46 -13.52 65.02
CA GLY A 656 38.03 -13.77 65.17
C GLY A 656 37.27 -14.08 63.87
N ASN A 657 37.05 -15.38 63.65
CA ASN A 657 36.11 -16.05 62.72
C ASN A 657 36.22 -15.78 61.21
N VAL A 658 36.84 -16.76 60.53
CA VAL A 658 36.75 -17.00 59.09
C VAL A 658 35.40 -17.62 58.77
N VAL A 659 34.64 -17.01 57.86
CA VAL A 659 33.66 -17.70 57.01
C VAL A 659 34.10 -17.50 55.56
N THR A 660 34.30 -18.61 54.89
CA THR A 660 34.70 -18.73 53.48
C THR A 660 33.67 -18.05 52.57
N VAL A 661 34.11 -17.12 51.72
CA VAL A 661 33.32 -16.65 50.57
C VAL A 661 33.95 -17.23 49.31
N GLN A 662 33.17 -18.07 48.62
CA GLN A 662 33.51 -18.61 47.30
C GLN A 662 33.74 -17.47 46.31
N GLN A 663 34.77 -17.60 45.47
CA GLN A 663 34.91 -16.78 44.27
C GLN A 663 33.71 -17.00 43.36
N ALA A 664 32.96 -15.94 43.08
CA ALA A 664 32.02 -15.92 41.97
C ALA A 664 32.81 -15.87 40.66
N ALA A 665 32.50 -16.81 39.78
CA ALA A 665 33.07 -16.94 38.45
C ALA A 665 32.72 -15.72 37.58
N ALA A 666 33.64 -15.35 36.70
CA ALA A 666 33.40 -14.39 35.64
C ALA A 666 32.41 -15.00 34.63
N GLU A 667 31.24 -14.36 34.48
CA GLU A 667 30.27 -14.71 33.44
C GLU A 667 30.58 -13.92 32.17
N THR A 668 30.71 -14.66 31.08
CA THR A 668 30.83 -14.18 29.71
C THR A 668 29.45 -13.78 29.19
N GLU A 669 29.26 -12.50 28.86
CA GLU A 669 28.05 -11.96 28.23
C GLU A 669 27.83 -12.55 26.83
N THR A 670 26.62 -13.09 26.59
CA THR A 670 26.10 -13.52 25.29
C THR A 670 24.79 -12.81 24.98
N GLU A 671 24.41 -12.74 23.69
CA GLU A 671 23.42 -11.85 23.05
C GLU A 671 21.94 -11.93 23.53
N GLU A 672 21.61 -12.50 24.69
CA GLU A 672 20.22 -12.59 25.20
C GLU A 672 19.78 -11.43 26.13
N GLU A 673 20.68 -10.50 26.51
CA GLU A 673 20.37 -9.38 27.42
C GLU A 673 19.39 -8.32 26.88
N TYR A 674 19.10 -8.29 25.57
CA TYR A 674 18.19 -7.30 24.99
C TYR A 674 16.69 -7.60 25.21
N ALA A 675 16.34 -8.83 25.59
CA ALA A 675 14.95 -9.19 25.92
C ALA A 675 14.60 -8.89 27.38
N GLY A 676 15.50 -9.21 28.33
CA GLY A 676 15.30 -9.02 29.77
C GLY A 676 15.13 -7.55 30.18
N ALA A 677 15.92 -6.64 29.59
CA ALA A 677 15.83 -5.21 29.88
C ALA A 677 14.45 -4.60 29.53
N LYS A 678 13.72 -5.20 28.59
CA LYS A 678 12.38 -4.75 28.19
C LYS A 678 11.29 -5.24 29.14
N GLU A 679 11.52 -6.40 29.74
CA GLU A 679 10.64 -6.99 30.75
C GLU A 679 10.82 -6.29 32.11
N ASP A 680 12.06 -5.96 32.49
CA ASP A 680 12.37 -5.19 33.69
C ASP A 680 11.85 -3.75 33.60
N TYR A 681 11.90 -3.13 32.41
CA TYR A 681 11.30 -1.81 32.18
C TYR A 681 9.77 -1.82 32.30
N ARG A 682 9.11 -2.87 31.78
CA ARG A 682 7.64 -3.05 31.94
C ARG A 682 7.26 -3.33 33.39
N ARG A 683 8.08 -4.09 34.12
CA ARG A 683 7.88 -4.38 35.54
C ARG A 683 8.07 -3.12 36.40
N GLY A 684 9.04 -2.27 36.05
CA GLY A 684 9.22 -0.95 36.65
C GLY A 684 8.03 -0.01 36.42
N LEU A 685 7.48 0.02 35.19
CA LEU A 685 6.28 0.80 34.90
C LEU A 685 5.02 0.28 35.62
N ALA A 686 4.88 -1.04 35.77
CA ALA A 686 3.76 -1.64 36.50
C ALA A 686 3.85 -1.37 38.02
N LEU A 687 5.05 -1.35 38.60
CA LEU A 687 5.26 -0.97 40.01
C LEU A 687 5.00 0.52 40.25
N ILE A 688 5.36 1.38 39.31
CA ILE A 688 5.05 2.82 39.37
C ILE A 688 3.54 3.06 39.24
N ALA A 689 2.85 2.32 38.36
CA ALA A 689 1.39 2.42 38.23
C ALA A 689 0.66 1.95 39.51
N ALA A 690 1.11 0.85 40.14
CA ALA A 690 0.55 0.38 41.40
C ALA A 690 0.79 1.36 42.56
N GLN A 691 1.94 2.04 42.59
CA GLN A 691 2.21 3.10 43.57
C GLN A 691 1.41 4.38 43.35
N MET A 692 0.83 4.58 42.17
CA MET A 692 -0.03 5.73 41.88
C MET A 692 -1.52 5.47 42.17
N GLU A 693 -1.94 4.20 42.32
CA GLU A 693 -3.29 3.83 42.77
C GLU A 693 -3.44 3.82 44.30
N ASP A 694 -2.34 3.70 45.05
CA ASP A 694 -2.33 3.75 46.53
C ASP A 694 -2.23 5.19 47.10
N ASP A 695 -2.07 6.21 46.24
CA ASP A 695 -1.91 7.63 46.58
C ASP A 695 -3.09 8.53 46.10
N GLU A 696 -4.25 7.93 45.78
CA GLU A 696 -5.58 8.57 45.82
C GLU A 696 -6.27 8.28 47.16
#